data_AF-A0A6N6LB16-F1
#
_entry.id   AF-A0A6N6LB16-F1
#
_cell.length_a   1.000
_cell.length_b   1.000
_cell.length_c   1.000
_cell.angle_alpha   90.00
_cell.angle_beta   90.00
_cell.angle_gamma   90.00
#
_symmetry.space_group_name_H-M   'P 1'
#
loop_
_entity.id
_entity.type
_entity.pdbx_description
1 polymer ?
#
loop_
_entity_poly.entity_id
_entity_poly.type
_entity_poly.pdbx_seq_one_letter_code
_entity_poly.pdbx_strand_id
1 'polypeptide(L)'
;MSRRMHAPVAARPWISRADRLGRIAYGPSSETARTQQRLTQFVHHILAQQNLGRPGMAAAALVMFEAVVTEMDLTAALAAIEDAYVWRERVHIDWVWRDGWQDRRRLSGATCRIIAAGGRIRAVEELRHLAALARCAVTYWSDLSDRDAISSLLNAAGAWAMTQLPGALFAHVNRDAPYQALPRSVLIREATGIPDHCNLNRGEDADDLILADAVYQKGTAWDSPFIDELVRTVRTALGRSRSHAHARANLLSELAMLATRASRGGWVCALLHLWVRDLVTSGTTRTPQLAPATIINYTAPVLRPLAERLADEPEPPGDTALLEAIYDEIRAGVSAGNQVNVASGLTAFHAFLVRRFDMAPLTRRLHDAIEDAPPRANTVWPHEMDLVHAWLETGDGDARLRASLSVAFRLAWAARFRISELLTLRLRNVVADDGGVEVAPLRRDGKTKTRSSLRVVTLDDPARHALSGWIERRRAEGAQDMDLVFGSPHDGDGVYRAGAMRLSLSQLLKYATGDTDVVFHTLSHRRAAVLVAERLPHAGDIDINPLDEIAAEFGHHSPQTLTHYLHEFEGWLRAELDSAIQRTWPLTSTVAALLSGEPAARLRQRSHRSGHGVQQVYWTSINRLPQAGPWGTLSAEGEKIVPSPPRWLSAPMRLTPAHVANVLDDLLAGRQPDQVASRSGLQVEAIFAIAEAAMRFLHVIGAARQMSRMPPTGDNALVELRAWSRSKGAFDLVRRHQAKFSDIARRLPTRTTTITWRAWAESYSRGYIALTERFADALLVWLSDCGVSPLCLALSAENAIEDAHRIALLNAKFLTVFGVRPRCFEHIPRQGRPPIYLLWSSEPIGDSPPAPASTSLAGLHAWMLATGIASECTAETLIPKN
;
A
#
# COMPACT_ATOMS: atom_id res chain seq x y z
N MET A 1 -13.16 -31.27 -63.49
CA MET A 1 -13.78 -30.35 -62.52
C MET A 1 -13.91 -31.06 -61.19
N SER A 2 -12.97 -30.85 -60.27
CA SER A 2 -13.06 -31.33 -58.89
C SER A 2 -13.05 -30.11 -57.98
N ARG A 3 -14.20 -29.84 -57.34
CA ARG A 3 -14.34 -28.82 -56.30
C ARG A 3 -13.51 -29.28 -55.11
N ARG A 4 -12.30 -28.74 -54.94
CA ARG A 4 -11.63 -28.73 -53.64
C ARG A 4 -12.50 -27.87 -52.72
N MET A 5 -13.25 -28.52 -51.85
CA MET A 5 -13.89 -27.87 -50.71
C MET A 5 -12.82 -27.08 -49.96
N HIS A 6 -12.99 -25.76 -49.89
CA HIS A 6 -12.23 -24.92 -48.98
C HIS A 6 -12.47 -25.47 -47.57
N ALA A 7 -11.40 -25.96 -46.94
CA ALA A 7 -11.43 -26.37 -45.55
C ALA A 7 -11.86 -25.16 -44.68
N PRO A 8 -12.66 -25.38 -43.62
CA PRO A 8 -12.99 -24.33 -42.67
C PRO A 8 -11.69 -23.78 -42.04
N VAL A 9 -11.76 -22.54 -41.56
CA VAL A 9 -10.73 -21.83 -40.77
C VAL A 9 -9.78 -22.81 -40.08
N ALA A 10 -8.51 -22.80 -40.49
CA ALA A 10 -7.52 -23.81 -40.12
C ALA A 10 -7.52 -24.04 -38.60
N ALA A 11 -7.74 -25.30 -38.18
CA ALA A 11 -7.58 -25.71 -36.80
C ALA A 11 -6.20 -25.29 -36.29
N ARG A 12 -6.11 -24.82 -35.03
CA ARG A 12 -4.83 -24.42 -34.42
C ARG A 12 -3.82 -25.57 -34.62
N PRO A 13 -2.62 -25.32 -35.19
CA PRO A 13 -1.66 -26.37 -35.49
C PRO A 13 -0.92 -26.88 -34.24
N TRP A 14 -1.48 -26.72 -33.05
CA TRP A 14 -0.96 -27.19 -31.76
C TRP A 14 -2.13 -27.62 -30.86
N ILE A 15 -1.82 -28.44 -29.86
CA ILE A 15 -2.76 -28.93 -28.87
C ILE A 15 -2.48 -28.21 -27.55
N SER A 16 -3.52 -27.80 -26.84
CA SER A 16 -3.43 -27.31 -25.47
C SER A 16 -4.06 -28.34 -24.51
N ARG A 17 -3.42 -28.55 -23.35
CA ARG A 17 -3.96 -29.35 -22.25
C ARG A 17 -3.83 -28.57 -20.96
N ALA A 18 -4.92 -28.38 -20.24
CA ALA A 18 -4.89 -27.84 -18.89
C ALA A 18 -4.63 -28.97 -17.89
N ASP A 19 -3.70 -28.78 -16.95
CA ASP A 19 -3.55 -29.67 -15.81
C ASP A 19 -4.58 -29.37 -14.71
N ARG A 20 -4.59 -30.16 -13.63
CA ARG A 20 -5.49 -29.97 -12.49
C ARG A 20 -5.29 -28.64 -11.75
N LEU A 21 -4.17 -27.95 -11.98
CA LEU A 21 -3.84 -26.65 -11.40
C LEU A 21 -4.12 -25.50 -12.37
N GLY A 22 -4.77 -25.77 -13.52
CA GLY A 22 -5.08 -24.78 -14.54
C GLY A 22 -3.90 -24.40 -15.45
N ARG A 23 -2.74 -25.06 -15.33
CA ARG A 23 -1.56 -24.79 -16.17
C ARG A 23 -1.79 -25.33 -17.57
N ILE A 24 -1.59 -24.49 -18.57
CA ILE A 24 -1.76 -24.85 -19.98
C ILE A 24 -0.41 -25.34 -20.52
N ALA A 25 -0.37 -26.61 -20.90
CA ALA A 25 0.73 -27.19 -21.66
C ALA A 25 0.39 -27.15 -23.16
N TYR A 26 1.33 -26.62 -23.96
CA TYR A 26 1.24 -26.63 -25.41
C TYR A 26 2.07 -27.77 -25.98
N GLY A 27 1.55 -28.43 -27.02
CA GLY A 27 2.26 -29.50 -27.70
C GLY A 27 1.98 -29.53 -29.20
N PRO A 28 2.84 -30.20 -29.98
CA PRO A 28 2.63 -30.34 -31.41
C PRO A 28 1.38 -31.19 -31.70
N SER A 29 0.67 -30.80 -32.75
CA SER A 29 -0.36 -31.58 -33.43
C SER A 29 0.25 -32.34 -34.62
N SER A 30 -0.56 -33.16 -35.30
CA SER A 30 -0.15 -33.81 -36.55
C SER A 30 0.19 -32.85 -37.69
N GLU A 31 -0.26 -31.59 -37.62
CA GLU A 31 -0.05 -30.58 -38.67
C GLU A 31 1.07 -29.58 -38.34
N THR A 32 1.65 -29.61 -37.13
CA THR A 32 2.66 -28.63 -36.70
C THR A 32 3.86 -28.57 -37.64
N ALA A 33 4.50 -29.72 -37.90
CA ALA A 33 5.72 -29.78 -38.69
C ALA A 33 5.52 -29.28 -40.13
N ARG A 34 4.40 -29.67 -40.77
CA ARG A 34 4.03 -29.19 -42.12
C ARG A 34 3.80 -27.68 -42.13
N THR A 35 3.16 -27.16 -41.10
CA THR A 35 2.84 -25.73 -40.98
C THR A 35 4.11 -24.90 -40.74
N GLN A 36 5.05 -25.41 -39.96
CA GLN A 36 6.38 -24.79 -39.78
C GLN A 36 7.20 -24.77 -41.07
N GLN A 37 7.19 -25.84 -41.84
CA GLN A 37 7.91 -25.89 -43.12
C GLN A 37 7.44 -24.78 -44.07
N ARG A 38 6.14 -24.45 -44.06
CA ARG A 38 5.58 -23.33 -44.84
C ARG A 38 6.11 -21.98 -44.36
N LEU A 39 6.26 -21.78 -43.04
CA LEU A 39 6.91 -20.58 -42.51
C LEU A 39 8.37 -20.49 -42.97
N THR A 40 9.11 -21.59 -42.94
CA THR A 40 10.51 -21.62 -43.40
C THR A 40 10.64 -21.21 -44.87
N GLN A 41 9.74 -21.67 -45.74
CA GLN A 41 9.68 -21.24 -47.14
C GLN A 41 9.44 -19.73 -47.27
N PHE A 42 8.49 -19.20 -46.49
CA PHE A 42 8.22 -17.77 -46.42
C PHE A 42 9.45 -16.97 -45.97
N VAL A 43 10.07 -17.36 -44.86
CA VAL A 43 11.26 -16.70 -44.31
C VAL A 43 12.40 -16.68 -45.34
N HIS A 44 12.69 -17.79 -46.02
CA HIS A 44 13.71 -17.83 -47.05
C HIS A 44 13.39 -16.89 -48.22
N HIS A 45 12.12 -16.81 -48.65
CA HIS A 45 11.71 -15.89 -49.69
C HIS A 45 11.90 -14.43 -49.29
N ILE A 46 11.56 -14.07 -48.04
CA ILE A 46 11.73 -12.71 -47.51
C ILE A 46 13.21 -12.35 -47.36
N LEU A 47 14.02 -13.25 -46.79
CA LEU A 47 15.46 -13.03 -46.63
C LEU A 47 16.22 -12.95 -47.97
N ALA A 48 15.67 -13.51 -49.05
CA ALA A 48 16.24 -13.41 -50.39
C ALA A 48 15.96 -12.06 -51.10
N GLN A 49 15.04 -11.25 -50.58
CA GLN A 49 14.71 -9.94 -51.16
C GLN A 49 15.90 -8.97 -51.04
N GLN A 50 16.21 -8.26 -52.12
CA GLN A 50 17.30 -7.28 -52.15
C GLN A 50 16.87 -5.86 -51.74
N ASN A 51 15.56 -5.57 -51.79
CA ASN A 51 15.02 -4.26 -51.44
C ASN A 51 14.29 -4.34 -50.08
N LEU A 52 14.94 -3.82 -49.03
CA LEU A 52 14.39 -3.79 -47.68
C LEU A 52 13.20 -2.82 -47.53
N GLY A 53 13.12 -1.78 -48.35
CA GLY A 53 12.05 -0.76 -48.30
C GLY A 53 10.80 -1.12 -49.11
N ARG A 54 10.70 -2.35 -49.62
CA ARG A 54 9.53 -2.82 -50.38
C ARG A 54 8.30 -2.89 -49.46
N PRO A 55 7.10 -2.46 -49.92
CA PRO A 55 5.86 -2.63 -49.17
C PRO A 55 5.63 -4.11 -48.78
N GLY A 56 5.13 -4.32 -47.57
CA GLY A 56 4.89 -5.64 -46.95
C GLY A 56 6.09 -6.19 -46.16
N MET A 57 7.29 -5.60 -46.30
CA MET A 57 8.48 -6.06 -45.59
C MET A 57 8.43 -5.73 -44.09
N ALA A 58 7.82 -4.62 -43.68
CA ALA A 58 7.69 -4.28 -42.26
C ALA A 58 6.74 -5.25 -41.55
N ALA A 59 5.59 -5.57 -42.18
CA ALA A 59 4.68 -6.58 -41.67
C ALA A 59 5.31 -7.98 -41.64
N ALA A 60 6.08 -8.35 -42.68
CA ALA A 60 6.81 -9.61 -42.70
C ALA A 60 7.86 -9.68 -41.57
N ALA A 61 8.57 -8.59 -41.32
CA ALA A 61 9.56 -8.48 -40.24
C ALA A 61 8.91 -8.69 -38.87
N LEU A 62 7.78 -8.04 -38.58
CA LEU A 62 7.06 -8.22 -37.31
C LEU A 62 6.60 -9.68 -37.07
N VAL A 63 6.13 -10.36 -38.12
CA VAL A 63 5.73 -11.77 -38.02
C VAL A 63 6.94 -12.67 -37.79
N MET A 64 8.04 -12.42 -38.51
CA MET A 64 9.25 -13.24 -38.45
C MET A 64 10.05 -12.98 -37.17
N PHE A 65 10.51 -11.75 -36.98
CA PHE A 65 11.51 -11.45 -35.95
C PHE A 65 10.90 -11.11 -34.59
N GLU A 66 9.66 -10.61 -34.52
CA GLU A 66 9.00 -10.21 -33.27
C GLU A 66 7.88 -11.16 -32.83
N ALA A 67 7.66 -12.26 -33.56
CA ALA A 67 6.61 -13.25 -33.31
C ALA A 67 5.23 -12.63 -33.09
N VAL A 68 4.86 -11.67 -33.94
CA VAL A 68 3.50 -11.13 -33.99
C VAL A 68 2.61 -12.12 -34.75
N VAL A 69 1.92 -12.99 -34.01
CA VAL A 69 1.22 -14.18 -34.55
C VAL A 69 -0.31 -14.07 -34.63
N THR A 70 -0.87 -12.91 -34.29
CA THR A 70 -2.33 -12.66 -34.40
C THR A 70 -2.62 -11.50 -35.35
N GLU A 71 -3.76 -11.56 -36.05
CA GLU A 71 -4.16 -10.50 -36.99
C GLU A 71 -4.42 -9.17 -36.26
N MET A 72 -4.95 -9.27 -35.04
CA MET A 72 -5.20 -8.12 -34.18
C MET A 72 -3.89 -7.42 -33.80
N ASP A 73 -2.87 -8.18 -33.36
CA ASP A 73 -1.58 -7.60 -33.01
C ASP A 73 -0.83 -7.09 -34.20
N LEU A 74 -0.85 -7.81 -35.33
CA LEU A 74 -0.14 -7.35 -36.52
C LEU A 74 -0.68 -5.99 -36.97
N THR A 75 -2.00 -5.81 -36.94
CA THR A 75 -2.62 -4.53 -37.28
C THR A 75 -2.25 -3.43 -36.28
N ALA A 76 -2.30 -3.73 -34.98
CA ALA A 76 -2.00 -2.75 -33.93
C ALA A 76 -0.50 -2.39 -33.89
N ALA A 77 0.39 -3.37 -34.03
CA ALA A 77 1.83 -3.18 -34.08
C ALA A 77 2.23 -2.34 -35.31
N LEU A 78 1.64 -2.61 -36.48
CA LEU A 78 1.87 -1.79 -37.69
C LEU A 78 1.44 -0.34 -37.50
N ALA A 79 0.33 -0.09 -36.80
CA ALA A 79 -0.11 1.25 -36.48
C ALA A 79 0.84 1.96 -35.50
N ALA A 80 1.50 1.22 -34.61
CA ALA A 80 2.43 1.74 -33.61
C ALA A 80 3.86 1.99 -34.12
N ILE A 81 4.21 1.56 -35.34
CA ILE A 81 5.58 1.74 -35.89
C ILE A 81 5.98 3.21 -35.99
N GLU A 82 5.06 4.10 -36.38
CA GLU A 82 5.36 5.54 -36.49
C GLU A 82 5.69 6.17 -35.12
N ASP A 83 5.23 5.56 -34.02
CA ASP A 83 5.47 5.99 -32.64
C ASP A 83 6.59 5.17 -31.95
N ALA A 84 7.49 4.56 -32.72
CA ALA A 84 8.61 3.80 -32.19
C ALA A 84 9.62 4.70 -31.45
N TYR A 85 10.14 4.20 -30.33
CA TYR A 85 11.00 4.97 -29.42
C TYR A 85 12.18 4.15 -28.89
N VAL A 86 13.20 4.84 -28.41
CA VAL A 86 14.39 4.23 -27.80
C VAL A 86 14.28 4.22 -26.27
N TRP A 87 14.45 3.04 -25.69
CA TRP A 87 14.53 2.79 -24.25
C TRP A 87 15.65 1.77 -23.98
N ARG A 88 16.50 2.03 -22.97
CA ARG A 88 17.72 1.22 -22.69
C ARG A 88 18.54 0.89 -23.96
N GLU A 89 18.76 1.91 -24.80
CA GLU A 89 19.48 1.81 -26.09
C GLU A 89 18.86 0.89 -27.16
N ARG A 90 17.60 0.48 -26.98
CA ARG A 90 16.88 -0.43 -27.89
C ARG A 90 15.58 0.19 -28.37
N VAL A 91 15.22 -0.10 -29.62
CA VAL A 91 13.99 0.40 -30.23
C VAL A 91 12.81 -0.48 -29.81
N HIS A 92 11.72 0.17 -29.40
CA HIS A 92 10.50 -0.48 -28.99
C HIS A 92 9.30 0.11 -29.73
N ILE A 93 8.27 -0.73 -29.87
CA ILE A 93 6.91 -0.32 -30.18
C ILE A 93 6.00 -0.87 -29.10
N ASP A 94 4.95 -0.14 -28.77
CA ASP A 94 3.89 -0.60 -27.87
C ASP A 94 2.51 -0.23 -28.41
N TRP A 95 1.50 -1.02 -28.05
CA TRP A 95 0.13 -0.81 -28.48
C TRP A 95 -0.84 -1.27 -27.40
N VAL A 96 -2.05 -0.70 -27.43
CA VAL A 96 -3.12 -0.99 -26.48
C VAL A 96 -4.24 -1.73 -27.20
N TRP A 97 -4.73 -2.80 -26.59
CA TRP A 97 -5.84 -3.61 -27.07
C TRP A 97 -7.18 -2.96 -26.69
N ARG A 98 -8.28 -3.44 -27.29
CA ARG A 98 -9.61 -2.85 -27.07
C ARG A 98 -10.10 -2.97 -25.62
N ASP A 99 -9.62 -3.96 -24.89
CA ASP A 99 -9.86 -4.24 -23.47
C ASP A 99 -8.87 -3.51 -22.53
N GLY A 100 -8.05 -2.59 -23.06
CA GLY A 100 -7.12 -1.77 -22.30
C GLY A 100 -5.76 -2.42 -22.02
N TRP A 101 -5.56 -3.68 -22.44
CA TRP A 101 -4.29 -4.37 -22.26
C TRP A 101 -3.18 -3.75 -23.09
N GLN A 102 -2.00 -3.56 -22.51
CA GLN A 102 -0.86 -2.97 -23.19
C GLN A 102 0.19 -4.04 -23.48
N ASP A 103 0.63 -4.11 -24.72
CA ASP A 103 1.71 -4.98 -25.17
C ASP A 103 2.89 -4.14 -25.71
N ARG A 104 4.08 -4.71 -25.69
CA ARG A 104 5.32 -4.08 -26.15
C ARG A 104 6.23 -5.10 -26.82
N ARG A 105 6.93 -4.68 -27.88
CA ARG A 105 8.00 -5.45 -28.51
C ARG A 105 9.28 -4.64 -28.55
N ARG A 106 10.37 -5.26 -28.12
CA ARG A 106 11.72 -4.85 -28.47
C ARG A 106 12.02 -5.32 -29.88
N LEU A 107 12.27 -4.37 -30.79
CA LEU A 107 12.52 -4.67 -32.19
C LEU A 107 13.92 -5.27 -32.40
N SER A 108 14.02 -6.25 -33.29
CA SER A 108 15.29 -6.79 -33.77
C SER A 108 16.03 -5.76 -34.62
N GLY A 109 17.36 -5.91 -34.74
CA GLY A 109 18.13 -5.03 -35.62
C GLY A 109 17.70 -5.11 -37.09
N ALA A 110 17.29 -6.30 -37.54
CA ALA A 110 16.75 -6.53 -38.88
C ALA A 110 15.45 -5.74 -39.10
N THR A 111 14.51 -5.81 -38.16
CA THR A 111 13.23 -5.08 -38.25
C THR A 111 13.46 -3.57 -38.27
N CYS A 112 14.32 -3.05 -37.39
CA CYS A 112 14.67 -1.63 -37.42
C CYS A 112 15.26 -1.19 -38.77
N ARG A 113 16.15 -2.01 -39.35
CA ARG A 113 16.76 -1.71 -40.66
C ARG A 113 15.73 -1.72 -41.79
N ILE A 114 14.79 -2.67 -41.76
CA ILE A 114 13.68 -2.76 -42.73
C ILE A 114 12.78 -1.53 -42.62
N ILE A 115 12.37 -1.17 -41.39
CA ILE A 115 11.52 0.00 -41.17
C ILE A 115 12.23 1.28 -41.60
N ALA A 116 13.51 1.47 -41.26
CA ALA A 116 14.27 2.66 -41.64
C ALA A 116 14.55 2.75 -43.16
N ALA A 117 14.55 1.62 -43.87
CA ALA A 117 14.64 1.58 -45.33
C ALA A 117 13.27 1.81 -46.00
N GLY A 118 12.19 1.45 -45.30
CA GLY A 118 10.82 1.78 -45.68
C GLY A 118 10.54 3.26 -45.48
N GLY A 119 9.76 3.86 -46.38
CA GLY A 119 9.26 5.21 -46.18
C GLY A 119 8.14 5.24 -45.15
N ARG A 120 7.10 6.03 -45.42
CA ARG A 120 5.90 6.06 -44.58
C ARG A 120 5.16 4.72 -44.64
N ILE A 121 4.89 4.11 -43.48
CA ILE A 121 4.25 2.80 -43.38
C ILE A 121 2.76 2.98 -43.12
N ARG A 122 1.93 2.32 -43.94
CA ARG A 122 0.47 2.30 -43.78
C ARG A 122 -0.01 0.87 -43.58
N ALA A 123 -0.62 0.58 -42.43
CA ALA A 123 -1.02 -0.77 -42.04
C ALA A 123 -1.83 -1.52 -43.12
N VAL A 124 -2.83 -0.86 -43.73
CA VAL A 124 -3.68 -1.48 -44.78
C VAL A 124 -2.87 -1.85 -46.03
N GLU A 125 -1.95 -0.99 -46.44
CA GLU A 125 -1.11 -1.23 -47.62
C GLU A 125 -0.08 -2.34 -47.32
N GLU A 126 0.54 -2.32 -46.14
CA GLU A 126 1.47 -3.36 -45.69
C GLU A 126 0.82 -4.73 -45.64
N LEU A 127 -0.39 -4.86 -45.08
CA LEU A 127 -1.10 -6.13 -44.98
C LEU A 127 -1.43 -6.71 -46.37
N ARG A 128 -1.88 -5.86 -47.32
CA ARG A 128 -2.15 -6.29 -48.70
C ARG A 128 -0.89 -6.83 -49.38
N HIS A 129 0.24 -6.14 -49.22
CA HIS A 129 1.51 -6.57 -49.80
C HIS A 129 2.08 -7.80 -49.10
N LEU A 130 1.90 -7.92 -47.78
CA LEU A 130 2.26 -9.13 -47.03
C LEU A 130 1.51 -10.36 -47.57
N ALA A 131 0.21 -10.24 -47.84
CA ALA A 131 -0.57 -11.32 -48.43
C ALA A 131 0.00 -11.74 -49.80
N ALA A 132 0.35 -10.77 -50.65
CA ALA A 132 0.96 -11.04 -51.94
C ALA A 132 2.33 -11.75 -51.79
N LEU A 133 3.18 -11.32 -50.85
CA LEU A 133 4.44 -11.97 -50.53
C LEU A 133 4.24 -13.41 -50.05
N ALA A 134 3.26 -13.65 -49.18
CA ALA A 134 2.93 -14.98 -48.66
C ALA A 134 2.53 -15.94 -49.79
N ARG A 135 1.65 -15.51 -50.71
CA ARG A 135 1.22 -16.30 -51.87
C ARG A 135 2.35 -16.63 -52.84
N CYS A 136 3.26 -15.67 -53.05
CA CYS A 136 4.43 -15.87 -53.89
C CYS A 136 5.44 -16.83 -53.25
N ALA A 137 5.62 -16.77 -51.94
CA ALA A 137 6.62 -17.55 -51.24
C ALA A 137 6.22 -19.02 -51.02
N VAL A 138 4.94 -19.29 -50.80
CA VAL A 138 4.43 -20.60 -50.43
C VAL A 138 3.36 -21.04 -51.42
N THR A 139 3.67 -22.02 -52.27
CA THR A 139 2.78 -22.52 -53.32
C THR A 139 1.42 -22.97 -52.78
N TYR A 140 1.37 -23.50 -51.55
CA TYR A 140 0.12 -23.90 -50.92
C TYR A 140 -0.86 -22.74 -50.68
N TRP A 141 -0.36 -21.50 -50.61
CA TRP A 141 -1.17 -20.30 -50.37
C TRP A 141 -1.51 -19.54 -51.66
N SER A 142 -1.03 -19.96 -52.84
CA SER A 142 -1.10 -19.18 -54.09
C SER A 142 -2.51 -18.71 -54.48
N ASP A 143 -3.52 -19.52 -54.16
CA ASP A 143 -4.92 -19.29 -54.57
C ASP A 143 -5.80 -18.77 -53.42
N LEU A 144 -5.21 -18.45 -52.27
CA LEU A 144 -5.94 -17.95 -51.10
C LEU A 144 -6.29 -16.47 -51.24
N SER A 145 -7.41 -16.06 -50.63
CA SER A 145 -7.73 -14.64 -50.44
C SER A 145 -6.64 -13.94 -49.62
N ASP A 146 -6.56 -12.60 -49.67
CA ASP A 146 -5.58 -11.85 -48.86
C ASP A 146 -5.70 -12.19 -47.37
N ARG A 147 -6.94 -12.24 -46.86
CA ARG A 147 -7.22 -12.57 -45.46
C ARG A 147 -6.79 -13.99 -45.09
N ASP A 148 -7.11 -14.97 -45.94
CA ASP A 148 -6.79 -16.38 -45.67
C ASP A 148 -5.28 -16.66 -45.78
N ALA A 149 -4.58 -15.97 -46.69
CA ALA A 149 -3.13 -16.04 -46.81
C ALA A 149 -2.44 -15.49 -45.55
N ILE A 150 -2.88 -14.32 -45.06
CA ILE A 150 -2.36 -13.73 -43.80
C ILE A 150 -2.68 -14.66 -42.62
N SER A 151 -3.92 -15.13 -42.48
CA SER A 151 -4.31 -16.04 -41.40
C SER A 151 -3.48 -17.34 -41.42
N SER A 152 -3.21 -17.89 -42.60
CA SER A 152 -2.37 -19.08 -42.75
C SER A 152 -0.90 -18.82 -42.40
N LEU A 153 -0.36 -17.66 -42.77
CA LEU A 153 0.99 -17.23 -42.39
C LEU A 153 1.11 -17.06 -40.88
N LEU A 154 0.15 -16.40 -40.24
CA LEU A 154 0.11 -16.19 -38.79
C LEU A 154 0.00 -17.51 -38.03
N ASN A 155 -0.81 -18.46 -38.50
CA ASN A 155 -0.86 -19.82 -37.96
C ASN A 155 0.47 -20.57 -38.11
N ALA A 156 1.17 -20.36 -39.24
CA ALA A 156 2.52 -20.92 -39.45
C ALA A 156 3.56 -20.31 -38.51
N ALA A 157 3.52 -18.99 -38.31
CA ALA A 157 4.33 -18.28 -37.32
C ALA A 157 4.04 -18.75 -35.89
N GLY A 158 2.77 -18.92 -35.53
CA GLY A 158 2.34 -19.47 -34.24
C GLY A 158 2.84 -20.90 -34.02
N ALA A 159 2.79 -21.76 -35.05
CA ALA A 159 3.31 -23.13 -34.96
C ALA A 159 4.81 -23.15 -34.68
N TRP A 160 5.58 -22.27 -35.33
CA TRP A 160 7.00 -22.10 -35.06
C TRP A 160 7.23 -21.59 -33.65
N ALA A 161 6.59 -20.49 -33.26
CA ALA A 161 6.71 -19.88 -31.94
C ALA A 161 6.41 -20.89 -30.82
N MET A 162 5.37 -21.72 -30.95
CA MET A 162 5.02 -22.77 -29.98
C MET A 162 6.17 -23.75 -29.71
N THR A 163 6.93 -24.12 -30.74
CA THR A 163 8.05 -25.07 -30.59
C THR A 163 9.37 -24.43 -30.20
N GLN A 164 9.49 -23.11 -30.38
CA GLN A 164 10.75 -22.41 -30.19
C GLN A 164 10.78 -21.58 -28.91
N LEU A 165 9.64 -21.10 -28.43
CA LEU A 165 9.52 -20.28 -27.23
C LEU A 165 9.12 -21.13 -26.02
N PRO A 166 9.56 -20.74 -24.81
CA PRO A 166 8.98 -21.24 -23.57
C PRO A 166 7.45 -21.07 -23.56
N GLY A 167 6.73 -22.04 -23.00
CA GLY A 167 5.26 -22.08 -23.05
C GLY A 167 4.57 -20.82 -22.52
N ALA A 168 5.17 -20.14 -21.53
CA ALA A 168 4.66 -18.89 -20.98
C ALA A 168 4.79 -17.70 -21.96
N LEU A 169 5.90 -17.59 -22.69
CA LEU A 169 6.06 -16.59 -23.75
C LEU A 169 5.18 -16.90 -24.95
N PHE A 170 5.03 -18.18 -25.32
CA PHE A 170 4.09 -18.59 -26.35
C PHE A 170 2.64 -18.21 -25.98
N ALA A 171 2.22 -18.51 -24.75
CA ALA A 171 0.91 -18.12 -24.24
C ALA A 171 0.68 -16.60 -24.31
N HIS A 172 1.74 -15.82 -24.08
CA HIS A 172 1.69 -14.37 -24.21
C HIS A 172 1.48 -13.90 -25.65
N VAL A 173 2.35 -14.32 -26.58
CA VAL A 173 2.24 -13.89 -27.99
C VAL A 173 0.99 -14.45 -28.68
N ASN A 174 0.45 -15.58 -28.20
CA ASN A 174 -0.80 -16.16 -28.69
C ASN A 174 -2.06 -15.63 -27.97
N ARG A 175 -1.93 -14.68 -27.03
CA ARG A 175 -3.01 -14.12 -26.19
C ARG A 175 -3.75 -15.10 -25.27
N ASP A 176 -3.28 -16.33 -25.09
CA ASP A 176 -3.96 -17.29 -24.21
C ASP A 176 -3.75 -16.94 -22.72
N ALA A 177 -2.58 -16.38 -22.36
CA ALA A 177 -2.30 -15.80 -21.04
C ALA A 177 -1.29 -14.64 -21.20
N PRO A 178 -1.76 -13.45 -21.58
CA PRO A 178 -0.85 -12.39 -21.94
C PRO A 178 -0.13 -11.78 -20.73
N TYR A 179 0.90 -10.96 -20.95
CA TYR A 179 1.49 -10.08 -19.96
C TYR A 179 1.14 -8.62 -20.24
N GLN A 180 0.95 -7.82 -19.18
CA GLN A 180 0.71 -6.38 -19.31
C GLN A 180 2.06 -5.65 -19.27
N ALA A 181 2.41 -4.92 -20.32
CA ALA A 181 3.63 -4.11 -20.35
C ALA A 181 3.51 -2.88 -19.44
N LEU A 182 4.65 -2.41 -18.91
CA LEU A 182 4.71 -1.13 -18.18
C LEU A 182 4.28 0.04 -19.08
N PRO A 183 3.42 0.97 -18.63
CA PRO A 183 3.08 2.19 -19.38
C PRO A 183 4.31 3.04 -19.74
N ARG A 184 4.23 3.84 -20.81
CA ARG A 184 5.35 4.72 -21.21
C ARG A 184 5.75 5.70 -20.10
N SER A 185 4.79 6.22 -19.33
CA SER A 185 5.08 7.10 -18.18
C SER A 185 6.03 6.45 -17.17
N VAL A 186 5.85 5.15 -16.90
CA VAL A 186 6.73 4.38 -16.01
C VAL A 186 8.14 4.25 -16.59
N LEU A 187 8.28 4.07 -17.91
CA LEU A 187 9.59 4.00 -18.57
C LEU A 187 10.30 5.35 -18.60
N ILE A 188 9.54 6.44 -18.76
CA ILE A 188 10.08 7.81 -18.74
C ILE A 188 10.70 8.10 -17.37
N ARG A 189 10.08 7.64 -16.28
CA ARG A 189 10.66 7.75 -14.92
C ARG A 189 12.05 7.13 -14.84
N GLU A 190 12.22 5.92 -15.39
CA GLU A 190 13.53 5.28 -15.46
C GLU A 190 14.52 6.05 -16.32
N ALA A 191 14.12 6.43 -17.54
CA ALA A 191 15.00 7.02 -18.54
C ALA A 191 15.48 8.42 -18.16
N THR A 192 14.67 9.16 -17.40
CA THR A 192 14.98 10.53 -16.95
C THR A 192 15.58 10.56 -15.56
N GLY A 193 15.33 9.53 -14.73
CA GLY A 193 15.63 9.55 -13.30
C GLY A 193 14.72 10.49 -12.51
N ILE A 194 13.58 10.89 -13.08
CA ILE A 194 12.67 11.90 -12.54
C ILE A 194 11.28 11.28 -12.39
N PRO A 195 10.59 11.48 -11.26
CA PRO A 195 9.25 10.96 -11.04
C PRO A 195 8.22 11.56 -12.01
N ASP A 196 7.08 10.91 -12.15
CA ASP A 196 5.99 11.43 -12.99
C ASP A 196 5.40 12.72 -12.39
N HIS A 197 4.93 13.63 -13.24
CA HIS A 197 4.29 14.87 -12.79
C HIS A 197 2.84 14.60 -12.38
N CYS A 198 2.64 13.94 -11.24
CA CYS A 198 1.39 14.08 -10.51
C CYS A 198 1.49 15.21 -9.51
N ASN A 199 0.48 16.07 -9.48
CA ASN A 199 0.28 17.09 -8.45
C ASN A 199 -0.06 16.41 -7.10
N LEU A 200 0.91 15.71 -6.50
CA LEU A 200 0.81 15.05 -5.19
C LEU A 200 0.86 16.05 -4.03
N ASN A 201 0.95 17.35 -4.31
CA ASN A 201 0.76 18.45 -3.35
C ASN A 201 -0.66 18.50 -2.73
N ARG A 202 -1.49 17.47 -2.94
CA ARG A 202 -2.90 17.40 -2.52
C ARG A 202 -3.05 16.74 -1.16
N GLY A 203 -2.67 17.48 -0.11
CA GLY A 203 -3.40 17.45 1.17
C GLY A 203 -3.29 16.20 2.03
N GLU A 204 -2.10 15.61 2.18
CA GLU A 204 -1.88 14.56 3.18
C GLU A 204 -1.15 15.17 4.38
N ASP A 205 -1.97 15.54 5.36
CA ASP A 205 -1.56 16.23 6.57
C ASP A 205 -1.24 15.22 7.67
N ALA A 206 -0.56 15.66 8.73
CA ALA A 206 -0.33 14.84 9.94
C ALA A 206 -1.63 14.20 10.51
N ASP A 207 -2.80 14.75 10.17
CA ASP A 207 -4.11 14.21 10.50
C ASP A 207 -4.36 12.83 9.89
N ASP A 208 -3.89 12.55 8.67
CA ASP A 208 -4.09 11.26 8.00
C ASP A 208 -3.37 10.13 8.74
N LEU A 209 -2.17 10.40 9.27
CA LEU A 209 -1.43 9.42 10.08
C LEU A 209 -2.15 9.11 11.40
N ILE A 210 -2.77 10.13 12.03
CA ILE A 210 -3.53 9.95 13.27
C ILE A 210 -4.80 9.14 13.01
N LEU A 211 -5.51 9.44 11.93
CA LEU A 211 -6.68 8.68 11.51
C LEU A 211 -6.28 7.24 11.16
N ALA A 212 -5.19 7.05 10.43
CA ALA A 212 -4.70 5.72 10.11
C ALA A 212 -4.35 4.94 11.38
N ASP A 213 -3.65 5.54 12.35
CA ASP A 213 -3.36 4.91 13.64
C ASP A 213 -4.65 4.52 14.37
N ALA A 214 -5.68 5.38 14.34
CA ALA A 214 -6.99 5.07 14.93
C ALA A 214 -7.74 3.92 14.24
N VAL A 215 -7.52 3.69 12.94
CA VAL A 215 -8.07 2.51 12.24
C VAL A 215 -7.53 1.22 12.88
N TYR A 216 -6.28 1.17 13.32
CA TYR A 216 -5.67 -0.04 13.86
C TYR A 216 -5.66 -0.10 15.41
N GLN A 217 -6.41 0.77 16.08
CA GLN A 217 -6.58 0.72 17.54
C GLN A 217 -7.66 -0.29 17.94
N LYS A 218 -7.37 -1.13 18.94
CA LYS A 218 -8.31 -2.12 19.51
C LYS A 218 -9.44 -1.41 20.29
N GLY A 219 -10.72 -1.70 20.02
CA GLY A 219 -11.86 -1.14 20.77
C GLY A 219 -13.20 -1.09 20.02
N THR A 220 -14.23 -0.49 20.64
CA THR A 220 -15.58 -0.32 20.06
C THR A 220 -15.53 0.38 18.71
N ALA A 221 -16.27 -0.15 17.76
CA ALA A 221 -16.05 0.10 16.36
C ALA A 221 -16.44 1.51 15.88
N TRP A 222 -17.45 2.16 16.48
CA TRP A 222 -18.01 3.39 15.89
C TRP A 222 -18.84 4.29 16.83
N ASP A 223 -19.03 5.54 16.40
CA ASP A 223 -19.88 6.60 17.00
C ASP A 223 -20.94 7.03 15.97
N SER A 224 -22.20 6.60 16.14
CA SER A 224 -23.29 6.92 15.20
C SER A 224 -23.47 8.44 15.03
N PRO A 225 -23.58 9.27 16.09
CA PRO A 225 -23.60 10.73 15.96
C PRO A 225 -22.50 11.32 15.06
N PHE A 226 -21.29 10.76 15.08
CA PHE A 226 -20.21 11.20 14.20
C PHE A 226 -20.49 10.85 12.73
N ILE A 227 -21.01 9.65 12.42
CA ILE A 227 -21.35 9.27 11.05
C ILE A 227 -22.46 10.19 10.49
N ASP A 228 -23.46 10.52 11.30
CA ASP A 228 -24.53 11.47 10.96
C ASP A 228 -23.96 12.85 10.62
N GLU A 229 -23.02 13.32 11.44
CA GLU A 229 -22.30 14.56 11.20
C GLU A 229 -21.45 14.50 9.93
N LEU A 230 -20.73 13.41 9.66
CA LEU A 230 -19.93 13.24 8.45
C LEU A 230 -20.82 13.30 7.20
N VAL A 231 -21.95 12.58 7.19
CA VAL A 231 -22.94 12.62 6.09
C VAL A 231 -23.50 14.03 5.92
N ARG A 232 -23.85 14.71 7.02
CA ARG A 232 -24.32 16.10 6.99
C ARG A 232 -23.27 17.01 6.39
N THR A 233 -22.02 16.94 6.84
CA THR A 233 -20.90 17.76 6.35
C THR A 233 -20.70 17.60 4.84
N VAL A 234 -20.70 16.36 4.33
CA VAL A 234 -20.60 16.10 2.89
C VAL A 234 -21.76 16.72 2.11
N ARG A 235 -23.00 16.61 2.63
CA ARG A 235 -24.18 17.22 2.00
C ARG A 235 -24.16 18.75 2.04
N THR A 236 -23.74 19.36 3.15
CA THR A 236 -23.83 20.81 3.37
C THR A 236 -22.69 21.60 2.73
N ALA A 237 -21.46 21.09 2.76
CA ALA A 237 -20.28 21.81 2.26
C ALA A 237 -20.36 22.07 0.74
N LEU A 238 -21.11 21.24 0.03
CA LEU A 238 -21.20 21.25 -1.43
C LEU A 238 -22.38 22.07 -1.97
N GLY A 239 -23.36 22.43 -1.12
CA GLY A 239 -24.56 23.17 -1.52
C GLY A 239 -24.45 24.71 -1.49
N ARG A 240 -23.36 25.29 -0.95
CA ARG A 240 -23.19 26.74 -0.72
C ARG A 240 -22.10 27.42 -1.56
N SER A 241 -21.52 26.71 -2.52
CA SER A 241 -20.25 27.10 -3.12
C SER A 241 -20.38 27.69 -4.52
N ARG A 242 -19.65 28.77 -4.80
CA ARG A 242 -19.68 29.49 -6.09
C ARG A 242 -19.00 28.73 -7.24
N SER A 243 -18.19 27.71 -6.95
CA SER A 243 -17.51 26.84 -7.92
C SER A 243 -17.21 25.46 -7.34
N HIS A 244 -16.95 24.47 -8.21
CA HIS A 244 -16.56 23.11 -7.79
C HIS A 244 -15.25 23.08 -6.99
N ALA A 245 -14.27 23.90 -7.37
CA ALA A 245 -13.00 24.00 -6.65
C ALA A 245 -13.19 24.55 -5.23
N HIS A 246 -14.00 25.60 -5.09
CA HIS A 246 -14.32 26.18 -3.78
C HIS A 246 -15.12 25.20 -2.90
N ALA A 247 -16.05 24.45 -3.49
CA ALA A 247 -16.81 23.42 -2.78
C ALA A 247 -15.92 22.33 -2.19
N ARG A 248 -14.94 21.85 -2.97
CA ARG A 248 -13.97 20.85 -2.50
C ARG A 248 -13.07 21.42 -1.39
N ALA A 249 -12.55 22.64 -1.56
CA ALA A 249 -11.71 23.29 -0.55
C ALA A 249 -12.45 23.47 0.79
N ASN A 250 -13.71 23.93 0.76
CA ASN A 250 -14.53 24.06 1.95
C ASN A 250 -14.79 22.69 2.61
N LEU A 251 -15.12 21.67 1.83
CA LEU A 251 -15.32 20.31 2.36
C LEU A 251 -14.04 19.77 3.01
N LEU A 252 -12.87 19.96 2.41
CA LEU A 252 -11.60 19.55 3.02
C LEU A 252 -11.30 20.28 4.33
N SER A 253 -11.63 21.58 4.41
CA SER A 253 -11.53 22.36 5.64
C SER A 253 -12.44 21.82 6.75
N GLU A 254 -13.70 21.52 6.43
CA GLU A 254 -14.65 20.94 7.38
C GLU A 254 -14.22 19.53 7.82
N LEU A 255 -13.71 18.71 6.90
CA LEU A 255 -13.18 17.39 7.22
C LEU A 255 -11.96 17.49 8.14
N ALA A 256 -11.04 18.44 7.91
CA ALA A 256 -9.90 18.65 8.79
C ALA A 256 -10.32 18.97 10.24
N MET A 257 -11.39 19.76 10.43
CA MET A 257 -11.95 20.03 11.76
C MET A 257 -12.53 18.78 12.45
N LEU A 258 -12.99 17.80 11.68
CA LEU A 258 -13.59 16.55 12.19
C LEU A 258 -12.56 15.44 12.48
N ALA A 259 -11.32 15.55 11.99
CA ALA A 259 -10.33 14.47 12.04
C ALA A 259 -10.02 13.98 13.48
N THR A 260 -9.84 14.91 14.43
CA THR A 260 -9.57 14.56 15.84
C THR A 260 -10.76 13.86 16.52
N ARG A 261 -11.99 14.18 16.10
CA ARG A 261 -13.18 13.50 16.60
C ARG A 261 -13.32 12.12 15.96
N ALA A 262 -13.06 12.01 14.66
CA ALA A 262 -13.09 10.75 13.94
C ALA A 262 -12.12 9.71 14.53
N SER A 263 -10.89 10.12 14.88
CA SER A 263 -9.89 9.24 15.49
C SER A 263 -10.28 8.71 16.87
N ARG A 264 -11.19 9.40 17.57
CA ARG A 264 -11.72 8.99 18.88
C ARG A 264 -13.03 8.23 18.79
N GLY A 265 -13.76 8.39 17.68
CA GLY A 265 -15.04 7.73 17.41
C GLY A 265 -14.94 6.23 17.16
N GLY A 266 -13.71 5.70 17.04
CA GLY A 266 -13.44 4.30 16.74
C GLY A 266 -12.89 4.10 15.33
N TRP A 267 -12.46 2.87 15.05
CA TRP A 267 -11.75 2.55 13.81
C TRP A 267 -12.62 2.74 12.56
N VAL A 268 -13.93 2.47 12.63
CA VAL A 268 -14.87 2.65 11.53
C VAL A 268 -15.03 4.14 11.20
N CYS A 269 -15.15 4.98 12.22
CA CYS A 269 -15.23 6.44 12.05
C CYS A 269 -13.98 6.99 11.38
N ALA A 270 -12.80 6.56 11.82
CA ALA A 270 -11.53 6.96 11.23
C ALA A 270 -11.40 6.48 9.76
N LEU A 271 -11.76 5.21 9.49
CA LEU A 271 -11.69 4.62 8.15
C LEU A 271 -12.60 5.32 7.15
N LEU A 272 -13.86 5.54 7.51
CA LEU A 272 -14.84 6.19 6.64
C LEU A 272 -14.53 7.68 6.46
N HIS A 273 -13.98 8.34 7.47
CA HIS A 273 -13.47 9.71 7.34
C HIS A 273 -12.31 9.78 6.33
N LEU A 274 -11.33 8.89 6.44
CA LEU A 274 -10.22 8.80 5.48
C LEU A 274 -10.72 8.52 4.05
N TRP A 275 -11.71 7.65 3.90
CA TRP A 275 -12.29 7.37 2.59
C TRP A 275 -12.92 8.61 1.96
N VAL A 276 -13.75 9.34 2.71
CA VAL A 276 -14.39 10.56 2.20
C VAL A 276 -13.33 11.59 1.82
N ARG A 277 -12.30 11.77 2.65
CA ARG A 277 -11.17 12.66 2.35
C ARG A 277 -10.45 12.24 1.06
N ASP A 278 -10.11 10.96 0.91
CA ASP A 278 -9.46 10.43 -0.30
C ASP A 278 -10.34 10.58 -1.55
N LEU A 279 -11.64 10.35 -1.44
CA LEU A 279 -12.56 10.51 -2.57
C LEU A 279 -12.64 11.97 -3.05
N VAL A 280 -12.53 12.93 -2.13
CA VAL A 280 -12.52 14.37 -2.44
C VAL A 280 -11.20 14.80 -3.06
N THR A 281 -10.06 14.26 -2.60
CA THR A 281 -8.71 14.65 -3.07
C THR A 281 -8.29 13.92 -4.35
N SER A 282 -8.57 12.61 -4.41
CA SER A 282 -8.07 11.67 -5.42
C SER A 282 -9.12 11.23 -6.44
N GLY A 283 -10.41 11.39 -6.12
CA GLY A 283 -11.50 10.90 -6.97
C GLY A 283 -11.47 9.39 -7.20
N THR A 284 -11.93 8.97 -8.38
CA THR A 284 -11.86 7.57 -8.83
C THR A 284 -10.77 7.39 -9.88
N THR A 285 -10.39 6.15 -10.15
CA THR A 285 -9.45 5.81 -11.22
C THR A 285 -9.85 6.38 -12.59
N ARG A 286 -11.14 6.34 -12.93
CA ARG A 286 -11.64 6.87 -14.22
C ARG A 286 -11.77 8.39 -14.22
N THR A 287 -11.97 8.99 -13.05
CA THR A 287 -12.27 10.42 -12.93
C THR A 287 -11.51 10.98 -11.73
N PRO A 288 -10.29 11.49 -11.94
CA PRO A 288 -9.44 12.05 -10.88
C PRO A 288 -10.05 13.28 -10.20
N GLN A 289 -11.02 13.94 -10.87
CA GLN A 289 -11.71 15.11 -10.35
C GLN A 289 -13.23 14.93 -10.40
N LEU A 290 -13.80 14.27 -9.40
CA LEU A 290 -15.24 14.03 -9.30
C LEU A 290 -16.05 15.30 -9.03
N ALA A 291 -17.14 15.52 -9.75
CA ALA A 291 -18.07 16.59 -9.41
C ALA A 291 -18.57 16.42 -7.96
N PRO A 292 -18.73 17.51 -7.19
CA PRO A 292 -19.36 17.51 -5.87
C PRO A 292 -20.61 16.63 -5.74
N ALA A 293 -21.53 16.73 -6.71
CA ALA A 293 -22.74 15.91 -6.71
C ALA A 293 -22.43 14.40 -6.76
N THR A 294 -21.42 14.00 -7.53
CA THR A 294 -20.96 12.60 -7.60
C THR A 294 -20.38 12.13 -6.28
N ILE A 295 -19.61 12.98 -5.59
CA ILE A 295 -19.07 12.68 -4.25
C ILE A 295 -20.21 12.41 -3.26
N ILE A 296 -21.26 13.24 -3.26
CA ILE A 296 -22.45 13.04 -2.42
C ILE A 296 -23.14 11.72 -2.78
N ASN A 297 -23.36 11.48 -4.07
CA ASN A 297 -24.05 10.28 -4.55
C ASN A 297 -23.31 8.99 -4.21
N TYR A 298 -21.98 9.03 -4.11
CA TYR A 298 -21.18 7.86 -3.73
C TYR A 298 -21.12 7.65 -2.22
N THR A 299 -21.05 8.73 -1.44
CA THR A 299 -20.78 8.65 0.01
C THR A 299 -22.07 8.59 0.83
N ALA A 300 -23.02 9.48 0.60
CA ALA A 300 -24.21 9.61 1.43
C ALA A 300 -25.08 8.35 1.55
N PRO A 301 -25.31 7.54 0.49
CA PRO A 301 -26.07 6.30 0.62
C PRO A 301 -25.24 5.12 1.15
N VAL A 302 -23.92 5.25 1.26
CA VAL A 302 -23.00 4.14 1.57
C VAL A 302 -22.40 4.26 2.98
N LEU A 303 -22.18 5.48 3.49
CA LEU A 303 -21.50 5.72 4.77
C LEU A 303 -22.18 5.04 5.97
N ARG A 304 -23.50 5.24 6.16
CA ARG A 304 -24.21 4.62 7.28
C ARG A 304 -24.30 3.10 7.15
N PRO A 305 -24.73 2.52 6.01
CA PRO A 305 -24.77 1.07 5.85
C PRO A 305 -23.40 0.40 6.04
N LEU A 306 -22.32 1.01 5.54
CA LEU A 306 -20.97 0.50 5.82
C LEU A 306 -20.64 0.59 7.32
N ALA A 307 -20.93 1.71 7.97
CA ALA A 307 -20.62 1.89 9.38
C ALA A 307 -21.30 0.82 10.25
N GLU A 308 -22.58 0.56 9.99
CA GLU A 308 -23.37 -0.44 10.71
C GLU A 308 -22.82 -1.87 10.52
N ARG A 309 -22.46 -2.26 9.29
CA ARG A 309 -21.95 -3.61 9.01
C ARG A 309 -20.52 -3.82 9.48
N LEU A 310 -19.67 -2.80 9.34
CA LEU A 310 -18.30 -2.85 9.83
C LEU A 310 -18.25 -2.79 11.36
N ALA A 311 -19.26 -2.25 12.02
CA ALA A 311 -19.29 -2.16 13.48
C ALA A 311 -19.31 -3.52 14.18
N ASP A 312 -19.83 -4.55 13.51
CA ASP A 312 -19.88 -5.92 14.02
C ASP A 312 -18.53 -6.63 13.91
N GLU A 313 -17.57 -6.06 13.18
CA GLU A 313 -16.23 -6.64 12.99
C GLU A 313 -15.27 -6.19 14.11
N PRO A 314 -14.49 -7.12 14.70
CA PRO A 314 -13.59 -6.81 15.80
C PRO A 314 -12.33 -6.04 15.36
N GLU A 315 -11.98 -6.12 14.07
CA GLU A 315 -10.77 -5.56 13.49
C GLU A 315 -11.06 -4.99 12.10
N PRO A 316 -10.22 -4.05 11.60
CA PRO A 316 -10.34 -3.55 10.23
C PRO A 316 -10.31 -4.68 9.20
N PRO A 317 -11.12 -4.58 8.13
CA PRO A 317 -11.26 -5.64 7.15
C PRO A 317 -9.96 -5.89 6.39
N GLY A 318 -9.38 -7.08 6.60
CA GLY A 318 -8.22 -7.58 5.85
C GLY A 318 -8.57 -8.62 4.77
N ASP A 319 -9.85 -9.01 4.66
CA ASP A 319 -10.31 -10.04 3.74
C ASP A 319 -11.32 -9.51 2.73
N THR A 320 -10.97 -9.59 1.44
CA THR A 320 -11.81 -9.16 0.33
C THR A 320 -13.12 -9.95 0.28
N ALA A 321 -13.10 -11.25 0.62
CA ALA A 321 -14.31 -12.08 0.59
C ALA A 321 -15.36 -11.61 1.62
N LEU A 322 -14.91 -11.21 2.81
CA LEU A 322 -15.78 -10.63 3.84
C LEU A 322 -16.42 -9.32 3.34
N LEU A 323 -15.62 -8.43 2.75
CA LEU A 323 -16.14 -7.18 2.21
C LEU A 323 -17.11 -7.41 1.05
N GLU A 324 -16.84 -8.36 0.16
CA GLU A 324 -17.77 -8.70 -0.92
C GLU A 324 -19.13 -9.17 -0.40
N ALA A 325 -19.16 -9.90 0.71
CA ALA A 325 -20.41 -10.28 1.38
C ALA A 325 -21.13 -9.04 1.96
N ILE A 326 -20.41 -8.18 2.68
CA ILE A 326 -20.96 -6.91 3.21
C ILE A 326 -21.53 -6.04 2.07
N TYR A 327 -20.83 -5.98 0.92
CA TYR A 327 -21.25 -5.19 -0.22
C TYR A 327 -22.54 -5.72 -0.86
N ASP A 328 -22.70 -7.03 -0.97
CA ASP A 328 -23.94 -7.63 -1.44
C ASP A 328 -25.11 -7.35 -0.51
N GLU A 329 -24.91 -7.44 0.80
CA GLU A 329 -25.94 -7.13 1.81
C GLU A 329 -26.41 -5.68 1.71
N ILE A 330 -25.48 -4.73 1.60
CA ILE A 330 -25.80 -3.30 1.44
C ILE A 330 -26.58 -3.06 0.15
N ARG A 331 -26.19 -3.73 -0.95
CA ARG A 331 -26.87 -3.60 -2.25
C ARG A 331 -28.27 -4.20 -2.25
N ALA A 332 -28.45 -5.34 -1.60
CA ALA A 332 -29.75 -5.98 -1.44
C ALA A 332 -30.71 -5.11 -0.60
N GLY A 333 -30.18 -4.29 0.31
CA GLY A 333 -30.94 -3.38 1.16
C GLY A 333 -31.49 -2.11 0.48
N VAL A 334 -31.16 -1.85 -0.80
CA VAL A 334 -31.62 -0.65 -1.53
C VAL A 334 -32.51 -0.98 -2.73
N SER A 335 -33.37 -0.03 -3.11
CA SER A 335 -34.25 -0.15 -4.28
C SER A 335 -33.47 -0.39 -5.58
N ALA A 336 -34.02 -1.17 -6.52
CA ALA A 336 -33.39 -1.51 -7.81
C ALA A 336 -32.79 -0.29 -8.56
N GLY A 337 -33.50 0.85 -8.59
CA GLY A 337 -33.02 2.07 -9.24
C GLY A 337 -31.78 2.72 -8.60
N ASN A 338 -31.47 2.41 -7.34
CA ASN A 338 -30.30 2.92 -6.61
C ASN A 338 -29.16 1.92 -6.48
N GLN A 339 -29.36 0.64 -6.85
CA GLN A 339 -28.34 -0.40 -6.72
C GLN A 339 -27.05 -0.08 -7.49
N VAL A 340 -27.17 0.54 -8.68
CA VAL A 340 -26.01 0.94 -9.49
C VAL A 340 -25.19 2.04 -8.82
N ASN A 341 -25.87 3.04 -8.23
CA ASN A 341 -25.20 4.15 -7.54
C ASN A 341 -24.49 3.66 -6.26
N VAL A 342 -25.13 2.79 -5.49
CA VAL A 342 -24.54 2.16 -4.31
C VAL A 342 -23.36 1.27 -4.69
N ALA A 343 -23.50 0.46 -5.74
CA ALA A 343 -22.39 -0.37 -6.25
C ALA A 343 -21.19 0.47 -6.72
N SER A 344 -21.43 1.63 -7.34
CA SER A 344 -20.38 2.58 -7.71
C SER A 344 -19.67 3.16 -6.48
N GLY A 345 -20.42 3.55 -5.45
CA GLY A 345 -19.87 4.04 -4.18
C GLY A 345 -19.05 2.99 -3.44
N LEU A 346 -19.54 1.75 -3.35
CA LEU A 346 -18.82 0.61 -2.76
C LEU A 346 -17.56 0.25 -3.54
N THR A 347 -17.61 0.33 -4.88
CA THR A 347 -16.43 0.14 -5.73
C THR A 347 -15.38 1.22 -5.46
N ALA A 348 -15.81 2.48 -5.30
CA ALA A 348 -14.91 3.58 -4.94
C ALA A 348 -14.32 3.43 -3.53
N PHE A 349 -15.09 2.95 -2.56
CA PHE A 349 -14.59 2.61 -1.22
C PHE A 349 -13.55 1.49 -1.27
N HIS A 350 -13.82 0.40 -1.99
CA HIS A 350 -12.86 -0.69 -2.11
C HIS A 350 -11.58 -0.25 -2.84
N ALA A 351 -11.69 0.56 -3.90
CA ALA A 351 -10.52 1.14 -4.56
C ALA A 351 -9.68 2.00 -3.61
N PHE A 352 -10.31 2.73 -2.68
CA PHE A 352 -9.61 3.43 -1.61
C PHE A 352 -8.84 2.45 -0.69
N LEU A 353 -9.46 1.35 -0.27
CA LEU A 353 -8.78 0.33 0.54
C LEU A 353 -7.58 -0.30 -0.17
N VAL A 354 -7.71 -0.60 -1.47
CA VAL A 354 -6.61 -1.07 -2.30
C VAL A 354 -5.48 -0.03 -2.35
N ARG A 355 -5.80 1.24 -2.64
CA ARG A 355 -4.79 2.32 -2.79
C ARG A 355 -4.12 2.75 -1.49
N ARG A 356 -4.82 2.70 -0.36
CA ARG A 356 -4.36 3.28 0.92
C ARG A 356 -3.92 2.25 1.95
N PHE A 357 -4.53 1.07 1.91
CA PHE A 357 -4.30 0.01 2.88
C PHE A 357 -3.79 -1.29 2.24
N ASP A 358 -3.42 -1.28 0.96
CA ASP A 358 -2.85 -2.42 0.23
C ASP A 358 -3.77 -3.65 0.25
N MET A 359 -5.08 -3.42 0.21
CA MET A 359 -6.07 -4.49 0.17
C MET A 359 -6.07 -5.20 -1.18
N ALA A 360 -6.36 -6.51 -1.19
CA ALA A 360 -6.49 -7.25 -2.45
C ALA A 360 -7.72 -6.77 -3.24
N PRO A 361 -7.63 -6.62 -4.58
CA PRO A 361 -8.76 -6.22 -5.42
C PRO A 361 -9.95 -7.18 -5.30
N LEU A 362 -11.15 -6.70 -5.67
CA LEU A 362 -12.36 -7.51 -5.77
C LEU A 362 -12.15 -8.73 -6.69
N THR A 363 -12.71 -9.85 -6.29
CA THR A 363 -12.72 -11.10 -7.07
C THR A 363 -13.79 -11.09 -8.14
N ARG A 364 -14.84 -10.28 -7.97
CA ARG A 364 -15.93 -10.10 -8.93
C ARG A 364 -16.41 -8.66 -9.02
N ARG A 365 -17.09 -8.37 -10.12
CA ARG A 365 -17.74 -7.08 -10.33
C ARG A 365 -18.96 -6.94 -9.42
N LEU A 366 -19.15 -5.75 -8.86
CA LEU A 366 -20.41 -5.40 -8.22
C LEU A 366 -21.48 -5.06 -9.27
N HIS A 367 -21.13 -4.60 -10.47
CA HIS A 367 -22.10 -4.43 -11.57
C HIS A 367 -21.43 -4.45 -12.95
N ASP A 368 -22.19 -4.81 -13.98
CA ASP A 368 -21.67 -5.08 -15.33
C ASP A 368 -21.28 -3.83 -16.14
N ALA A 369 -21.63 -2.64 -15.66
CA ALA A 369 -21.31 -1.38 -16.36
C ALA A 369 -19.82 -0.98 -16.27
N ILE A 370 -18.97 -1.80 -15.64
CA ILE A 370 -17.53 -1.60 -15.53
C ILE A 370 -16.85 -2.83 -16.15
N GLU A 371 -16.16 -2.65 -17.29
CA GLU A 371 -15.29 -3.68 -17.89
C GLU A 371 -14.09 -4.00 -16.97
N ASP A 372 -13.60 -5.25 -17.01
CA ASP A 372 -12.41 -5.65 -16.26
C ASP A 372 -11.20 -4.88 -16.78
N ALA A 373 -10.62 -4.04 -15.93
CA ALA A 373 -9.38 -3.38 -16.27
C ALA A 373 -8.23 -4.41 -16.23
N PRO A 374 -7.20 -4.26 -17.09
CA PRO A 374 -5.97 -5.02 -16.98
C PRO A 374 -5.37 -4.90 -15.57
N PRO A 375 -4.52 -5.86 -15.16
CA PRO A 375 -3.66 -5.65 -13.99
C PRO A 375 -2.89 -4.34 -14.17
N ARG A 376 -2.89 -3.47 -13.16
CA ARG A 376 -2.15 -2.21 -13.27
C ARG A 376 -0.66 -2.47 -13.22
N ALA A 377 -0.01 -2.42 -14.38
CA ALA A 377 1.42 -2.59 -14.51
C ALA A 377 2.16 -1.35 -14.00
N ASN A 378 2.97 -1.54 -12.96
CA ASN A 378 3.82 -0.49 -12.41
C ASN A 378 5.07 -1.10 -11.75
N THR A 379 6.09 -0.27 -11.51
CA THR A 379 7.32 -0.66 -10.82
C THR A 379 7.94 0.54 -10.10
N VAL A 380 8.86 0.24 -9.17
CA VAL A 380 9.69 1.22 -8.46
C VAL A 380 11.13 1.07 -8.94
N TRP A 381 11.71 2.17 -9.40
CA TRP A 381 13.08 2.22 -9.91
C TRP A 381 14.09 2.49 -8.78
N PRO A 382 15.37 2.10 -8.95
CA PRO A 382 16.39 2.27 -7.92
C PRO A 382 16.50 3.72 -7.40
N HIS A 383 16.54 4.71 -8.30
CA HIS A 383 16.65 6.12 -7.93
C HIS A 383 15.46 6.64 -7.11
N GLU A 384 14.29 6.03 -7.26
CA GLU A 384 13.08 6.39 -6.49
C GLU A 384 13.17 5.80 -5.07
N MET A 385 13.75 4.62 -4.93
CA MET A 385 14.03 4.03 -3.61
C MET A 385 15.15 4.80 -2.88
N ASP A 386 16.19 5.21 -3.60
CA ASP A 386 17.27 6.06 -3.06
C ASP A 386 16.69 7.38 -2.52
N LEU A 387 15.75 7.97 -3.24
CA LEU A 387 15.03 9.17 -2.82
C LEU A 387 14.21 8.95 -1.54
N VAL A 388 13.49 7.83 -1.44
CA VAL A 388 12.76 7.46 -0.20
C VAL A 388 13.71 7.36 0.98
N HIS A 389 14.86 6.70 0.82
CA HIS A 389 15.86 6.59 1.88
C HIS A 389 16.44 7.96 2.26
N ALA A 390 16.76 8.81 1.28
CA ALA A 390 17.25 10.16 1.53
C ALA A 390 16.25 11.01 2.33
N TRP A 391 14.95 10.90 2.02
CA TRP A 391 13.89 11.58 2.78
C TRP A 391 13.74 11.07 4.21
N LEU A 392 13.85 9.76 4.40
CA LEU A 392 13.76 9.15 5.73
C LEU A 392 14.95 9.51 6.61
N GLU A 393 16.14 9.68 6.03
CA GLU A 393 17.36 10.09 6.73
C GLU A 393 17.31 11.56 7.17
N THR A 394 16.78 12.44 6.33
CA THR A 394 16.79 13.91 6.54
C THR A 394 15.55 14.47 7.24
N GLY A 395 14.47 13.69 7.40
CA GLY A 395 13.25 14.15 8.06
C GLY A 395 13.42 14.43 9.57
N ASP A 396 12.71 15.42 10.10
CA ASP A 396 12.78 15.84 11.51
C ASP A 396 11.61 15.32 12.38
N GLY A 397 10.65 14.63 11.77
CA GLY A 397 9.50 14.03 12.45
C GLY A 397 9.86 12.80 13.28
N ASP A 398 8.85 11.99 13.60
CA ASP A 398 8.95 10.77 14.42
C ASP A 398 10.13 9.87 14.01
N ALA A 399 11.21 9.92 14.80
CA ALA A 399 12.48 9.28 14.47
C ALA A 399 12.38 7.75 14.52
N ARG A 400 11.50 7.21 15.38
CA ARG A 400 11.28 5.76 15.46
C ARG A 400 10.50 5.27 14.25
N LEU A 401 9.44 5.98 13.85
CA LEU A 401 8.68 5.65 12.64
C LEU A 401 9.57 5.71 11.41
N ARG A 402 10.39 6.77 11.24
CA ARG A 402 11.32 6.88 10.10
C ARG A 402 12.34 5.74 10.05
N ALA A 403 12.96 5.41 11.18
CA ALA A 403 13.90 4.30 11.26
C ALA A 403 13.22 2.95 10.94
N SER A 404 11.99 2.74 11.46
CA SER A 404 11.19 1.55 11.14
C SER A 404 10.89 1.46 9.65
N LEU A 405 10.45 2.56 9.03
CA LEU A 405 10.16 2.65 7.60
C LEU A 405 11.41 2.37 6.75
N SER A 406 12.57 2.91 7.14
CA SER A 406 13.84 2.68 6.44
C SER A 406 14.21 1.20 6.42
N VAL A 407 14.12 0.51 7.57
CA VAL A 407 14.35 -0.95 7.65
C VAL A 407 13.31 -1.71 6.84
N ALA A 408 12.03 -1.34 6.96
CA ALA A 408 10.94 -1.98 6.22
C ALA A 408 11.12 -1.89 4.70
N PHE A 409 11.54 -0.72 4.17
CA PHE A 409 11.84 -0.56 2.73
C PHE A 409 13.04 -1.39 2.29
N ARG A 410 14.13 -1.42 3.08
CA ARG A 410 15.30 -2.26 2.75
C ARG A 410 14.93 -3.75 2.66
N LEU A 411 14.13 -4.24 3.61
CA LEU A 411 13.63 -5.62 3.58
C LEU A 411 12.73 -5.88 2.38
N ALA A 412 11.78 -4.98 2.11
CA ALA A 412 10.83 -5.12 1.01
C ALA A 412 11.48 -4.94 -0.39
N TRP A 413 12.61 -4.24 -0.46
CA TRP A 413 13.42 -4.09 -1.66
C TRP A 413 14.25 -5.35 -1.93
N ALA A 414 14.87 -5.92 -0.90
CA ALA A 414 15.69 -7.12 -1.02
C ALA A 414 14.86 -8.39 -1.27
N ALA A 415 13.68 -8.51 -0.65
CA ALA A 415 12.83 -9.68 -0.74
C ALA A 415 11.33 -9.35 -0.81
N ARG A 416 10.55 -10.27 -1.37
CA ARG A 416 9.10 -10.11 -1.44
C ARG A 416 8.48 -10.35 -0.07
N PHE A 417 7.89 -9.30 0.52
CA PHE A 417 6.95 -9.40 1.64
C PHE A 417 5.57 -8.87 1.25
N ARG A 418 4.49 -9.48 1.75
CA ARG A 418 3.22 -8.74 1.88
C ARG A 418 3.34 -7.76 3.05
N ILE A 419 2.64 -6.63 3.01
CA ILE A 419 2.72 -5.63 4.09
C ILE A 419 2.34 -6.23 5.46
N SER A 420 1.32 -7.10 5.49
CA SER A 420 0.94 -7.82 6.72
C SER A 420 2.00 -8.80 7.18
N GLU A 421 2.64 -9.54 6.26
CA GLU A 421 3.73 -10.46 6.58
C GLU A 421 4.91 -9.69 7.20
N LEU A 422 5.31 -8.57 6.59
CA LEU A 422 6.42 -7.75 7.06
C LEU A 422 6.16 -7.18 8.47
N LEU A 423 4.97 -6.60 8.68
CA LEU A 423 4.64 -5.94 9.94
C LEU A 423 4.33 -6.92 11.08
N THR A 424 4.07 -8.20 10.77
CA THR A 424 3.85 -9.25 11.77
C THR A 424 5.08 -10.14 12.01
N LEU A 425 6.22 -9.83 11.40
CA LEU A 425 7.48 -10.52 11.71
C LEU A 425 7.82 -10.37 13.20
N ARG A 426 8.19 -11.48 13.84
CA ARG A 426 8.66 -11.51 15.23
C ARG A 426 10.17 -11.69 15.28
N LEU A 427 10.78 -11.26 16.39
CA LEU A 427 12.23 -11.33 16.57
C LEU A 427 12.78 -12.76 16.44
N ARG A 428 12.03 -13.76 16.92
CA ARG A 428 12.35 -15.19 16.78
C ARG A 428 12.42 -15.69 15.33
N ASN A 429 11.80 -14.98 14.39
CA ASN A 429 11.71 -15.39 12.99
C ASN A 429 12.95 -14.99 12.16
N VAL A 430 13.92 -14.32 12.78
CA VAL A 430 15.16 -13.89 12.12
C VAL A 430 16.26 -14.89 12.44
N VAL A 431 16.81 -15.56 11.41
CA VAL A 431 17.86 -16.55 11.57
C VAL A 431 19.22 -15.86 11.47
N ALA A 432 20.00 -15.89 12.55
CA ALA A 432 21.24 -15.12 12.67
C ALA A 432 22.36 -15.60 11.73
N ASP A 433 22.48 -16.90 11.48
CA ASP A 433 23.70 -17.48 10.89
C ASP A 433 23.72 -17.45 9.34
N ASP A 434 22.58 -17.62 8.68
CA ASP A 434 22.49 -17.61 7.20
C ASP A 434 21.87 -16.30 6.65
N GLY A 435 21.38 -15.42 7.54
CA GLY A 435 20.59 -14.21 7.26
C GLY A 435 19.39 -14.44 6.34
N GLY A 436 18.78 -15.61 6.48
CA GLY A 436 17.41 -15.84 6.07
C GLY A 436 16.44 -15.27 7.10
N VAL A 437 15.33 -14.70 6.62
CA VAL A 437 14.17 -14.35 7.45
C VAL A 437 13.10 -15.38 7.21
N GLU A 438 12.65 -16.04 8.27
CA GLU A 438 11.52 -16.96 8.22
C GLU A 438 10.20 -16.18 8.21
N VAL A 439 9.49 -16.20 7.09
CA VAL A 439 8.14 -15.64 7.01
C VAL A 439 7.15 -16.68 7.53
N ALA A 440 7.02 -16.75 8.85
CA ALA A 440 6.13 -17.69 9.55
C ALA A 440 5.30 -16.97 10.64
N PRO A 441 4.21 -16.27 10.24
CA PRO A 441 3.35 -15.57 11.20
C PRO A 441 2.68 -16.59 12.14
N LEU A 442 2.51 -16.21 13.41
CA LEU A 442 1.77 -17.05 14.36
C LEU A 442 0.29 -17.06 14.02
N ARG A 443 -0.43 -18.11 14.43
CA ARG A 443 -1.91 -18.17 14.33
C ARG A 443 -2.60 -16.95 14.97
N ARG A 444 -2.02 -16.39 16.02
CA ARG A 444 -2.54 -15.20 16.72
C ARG A 444 -2.30 -13.88 15.97
N ASP A 445 -1.40 -13.87 15.00
CA ASP A 445 -1.07 -12.70 14.18
C ASP A 445 -1.86 -12.66 12.87
N GLY A 446 -2.68 -13.69 12.63
CA GLY A 446 -3.52 -13.85 11.45
C GLY A 446 -3.60 -15.30 10.98
N LYS A 447 -4.62 -15.60 10.16
CA LYS A 447 -4.71 -16.89 9.46
C LYS A 447 -3.77 -16.86 8.25
N THR A 448 -2.80 -17.76 8.20
CA THR A 448 -2.08 -18.07 6.95
C THR A 448 -3.07 -18.63 5.94
N LYS A 449 -3.26 -17.95 4.80
CA LYS A 449 -4.20 -18.37 3.74
C LYS A 449 -3.87 -19.77 3.19
N THR A 450 -2.60 -20.18 3.18
CA THR A 450 -2.14 -21.47 2.66
C THR A 450 -0.85 -21.93 3.32
N ARG A 451 -0.52 -23.22 3.25
CA ARG A 451 0.77 -23.76 3.72
C ARG A 451 1.98 -23.19 2.94
N SER A 452 1.75 -22.72 1.71
CA SER A 452 2.74 -22.06 0.85
C SER A 452 3.11 -20.64 1.29
N SER A 453 2.41 -20.04 2.26
CA SER A 453 2.79 -18.73 2.80
C SER A 453 3.95 -18.80 3.79
N LEU A 454 4.24 -19.99 4.33
CA LEU A 454 5.41 -20.25 5.17
C LEU A 454 6.63 -20.45 4.28
N ARG A 455 7.61 -19.56 4.38
CA ARG A 455 8.81 -19.58 3.55
C ARG A 455 9.98 -18.91 4.24
N VAL A 456 11.20 -19.24 3.82
CA VAL A 456 12.40 -18.48 4.18
C VAL A 456 12.74 -17.57 3.00
N VAL A 457 13.03 -16.30 3.30
CA VAL A 457 13.53 -15.35 2.31
C VAL A 457 14.97 -14.98 2.62
N THR A 458 15.82 -14.97 1.60
CA THR A 458 17.22 -14.57 1.73
C THR A 458 17.34 -13.07 1.54
N LEU A 459 18.04 -12.39 2.44
CA LEU A 459 18.32 -10.95 2.34
C LEU A 459 19.71 -10.70 1.77
N ASP A 460 19.84 -9.60 1.02
CA ASP A 460 21.15 -9.04 0.66
C ASP A 460 21.86 -8.43 1.89
N ASP A 461 23.15 -8.12 1.74
CA ASP A 461 23.96 -7.59 2.84
C ASP A 461 23.43 -6.26 3.40
N PRO A 462 23.00 -5.27 2.57
CA PRO A 462 22.43 -4.03 3.08
C PRO A 462 21.16 -4.24 3.93
N ALA A 463 20.22 -5.09 3.48
CA ALA A 463 18.99 -5.35 4.23
C ALA A 463 19.27 -6.14 5.51
N ARG A 464 20.21 -7.10 5.47
CA ARG A 464 20.66 -7.86 6.63
C ARG A 464 21.28 -6.97 7.70
N HIS A 465 22.18 -6.08 7.32
CA HIS A 465 22.82 -5.16 8.27
C HIS A 465 21.80 -4.22 8.93
N ALA A 466 20.87 -3.67 8.14
CA ALA A 466 19.81 -2.80 8.67
C ALA A 466 18.89 -3.55 9.64
N LEU A 467 18.53 -4.80 9.34
CA LEU A 467 17.72 -5.63 10.21
C LEU A 467 18.45 -5.98 11.51
N SER A 468 19.73 -6.38 11.45
CA SER A 468 20.52 -6.69 12.64
C SER A 468 20.64 -5.49 13.59
N GLY A 469 20.98 -4.30 13.06
CA GLY A 469 21.03 -3.08 13.87
C GLY A 469 19.68 -2.71 14.49
N TRP A 470 18.57 -2.96 13.77
CA TRP A 470 17.23 -2.78 14.31
C TRP A 470 16.90 -3.78 15.42
N ILE A 471 17.29 -5.05 15.28
CA ILE A 471 17.10 -6.07 16.32
C ILE A 471 17.91 -5.75 17.57
N GLU A 472 19.16 -5.31 17.43
CA GLU A 472 19.99 -4.87 18.55
C GLU A 472 19.31 -3.74 19.33
N ARG A 473 18.78 -2.74 18.60
CA ARG A 473 17.97 -1.67 19.19
C ARG A 473 16.75 -2.23 19.91
N ARG A 474 15.96 -3.12 19.29
CA ARG A 474 14.77 -3.72 19.92
C ARG A 474 15.12 -4.48 21.20
N ARG A 475 16.23 -5.23 21.20
CA ARG A 475 16.71 -5.92 22.41
C ARG A 475 17.20 -4.96 23.49
N ALA A 476 17.86 -3.86 23.12
CA ALA A 476 18.22 -2.79 24.05
C ALA A 476 16.98 -2.09 24.65
N GLU A 477 15.86 -2.08 23.93
CA GLU A 477 14.56 -1.62 24.43
C GLU A 477 13.88 -2.64 25.36
N GLY A 478 14.43 -3.85 25.53
CA GLY A 478 13.86 -4.91 26.36
C GLY A 478 12.88 -5.85 25.64
N ALA A 479 12.84 -5.81 24.31
CA ALA A 479 12.02 -6.72 23.54
C ALA A 479 12.49 -8.18 23.69
N GLN A 480 11.54 -9.10 23.79
CA GLN A 480 11.76 -10.54 23.87
C GLN A 480 11.62 -11.19 22.49
N ASP A 481 12.08 -12.42 22.33
CA ASP A 481 12.04 -13.13 21.03
C ASP A 481 10.63 -13.27 20.46
N MET A 482 9.63 -13.33 21.35
CA MET A 482 8.23 -13.39 20.93
C MET A 482 7.72 -12.05 20.43
N ASP A 483 8.35 -10.91 20.69
CA ASP A 483 7.83 -9.59 20.29
C ASP A 483 7.97 -9.35 18.78
N LEU A 484 7.15 -8.45 18.25
CA LEU A 484 7.23 -7.99 16.86
C LEU A 484 8.53 -7.22 16.59
N VAL A 485 9.11 -7.44 15.40
CA VAL A 485 10.28 -6.72 14.88
C VAL A 485 9.98 -5.22 14.84
N PHE A 486 8.83 -4.84 14.27
CA PHE A 486 8.33 -3.46 14.23
C PHE A 486 7.41 -3.13 15.42
N GLY A 487 7.56 -3.85 16.53
CA GLY A 487 6.69 -3.73 17.70
C GLY A 487 6.84 -2.43 18.49
N SER A 488 5.77 -2.08 19.21
CA SER A 488 5.79 -1.03 20.22
C SER A 488 6.64 -1.45 21.42
N PRO A 489 7.49 -0.56 21.98
CA PRO A 489 8.23 -0.86 23.21
C PRO A 489 7.36 -1.02 24.47
N HIS A 490 6.07 -0.68 24.37
CA HIS A 490 5.08 -0.78 25.45
C HIS A 490 4.00 -1.84 25.17
N ASP A 491 3.97 -2.40 23.96
CA ASP A 491 3.10 -3.51 23.55
C ASP A 491 3.85 -4.36 22.53
N GLY A 492 4.51 -5.43 22.98
CA GLY A 492 5.32 -6.30 22.14
C GLY A 492 4.53 -7.07 21.07
N ASP A 493 3.20 -7.19 21.25
CA ASP A 493 2.29 -7.82 20.29
C ASP A 493 1.64 -6.82 19.33
N GLY A 494 1.84 -5.51 19.52
CA GLY A 494 1.33 -4.45 18.66
C GLY A 494 2.42 -3.78 17.83
N VAL A 495 2.17 -3.52 16.55
CA VAL A 495 3.08 -2.73 15.71
C VAL A 495 3.15 -1.29 16.21
N TYR A 496 4.35 -0.73 16.29
CA TYR A 496 4.51 0.69 16.63
C TYR A 496 3.84 1.56 15.56
N ARG A 497 2.82 2.33 15.96
CA ARG A 497 2.02 3.19 15.07
C ARG A 497 1.58 2.46 13.80
N ALA A 498 0.88 1.34 13.98
CA ALA A 498 0.51 0.40 12.93
C ALA A 498 -0.12 1.06 11.69
N GLY A 499 -0.99 2.06 11.92
CA GLY A 499 -1.66 2.77 10.84
C GLY A 499 -0.75 3.73 10.10
N ALA A 500 0.03 4.53 10.83
CA ALA A 500 1.02 5.41 10.25
C ALA A 500 2.07 4.61 9.44
N MET A 501 2.55 3.50 9.99
CA MET A 501 3.50 2.62 9.30
C MET A 501 2.96 2.13 7.95
N ARG A 502 1.72 1.61 7.91
CA ARG A 502 1.09 1.11 6.67
C ARG A 502 0.87 2.22 5.64
N LEU A 503 0.34 3.35 6.10
CA LEU A 503 0.02 4.48 5.23
C LEU A 503 1.31 5.10 4.66
N SER A 504 2.31 5.34 5.50
CA SER A 504 3.61 5.92 5.10
C SER A 504 4.37 5.05 4.11
N LEU A 505 4.33 3.71 4.25
CA LEU A 505 4.96 2.79 3.29
C LEU A 505 4.42 2.98 1.86
N SER A 506 3.10 3.20 1.71
CA SER A 506 2.53 3.45 0.38
C SER A 506 2.72 4.90 -0.05
N GLN A 507 2.55 5.88 0.85
CA GLN A 507 2.69 7.30 0.53
C GLN A 507 4.09 7.66 0.04
N LEU A 508 5.14 7.19 0.71
CA LEU A 508 6.52 7.51 0.32
C LEU A 508 6.82 7.03 -1.10
N LEU A 509 6.34 5.85 -1.48
CA LEU A 509 6.47 5.36 -2.85
C LEU A 509 5.68 6.23 -3.83
N LYS A 510 4.46 6.65 -3.51
CA LYS A 510 3.69 7.55 -4.37
C LYS A 510 4.41 8.87 -4.60
N TYR A 511 4.94 9.49 -3.55
CA TYR A 511 5.70 10.73 -3.65
C TYR A 511 6.99 10.56 -4.45
N ALA A 512 7.71 9.45 -4.24
CA ALA A 512 8.97 9.19 -4.93
C ALA A 512 8.79 8.81 -6.40
N THR A 513 7.67 8.17 -6.75
CA THR A 513 7.33 7.80 -8.14
C THR A 513 6.54 8.87 -8.87
N GLY A 514 5.90 9.77 -8.13
CA GLY A 514 4.97 10.72 -8.71
C GLY A 514 3.70 10.06 -9.21
N ASP A 515 3.35 8.85 -8.76
CA ASP A 515 2.19 8.09 -9.24
C ASP A 515 1.29 7.66 -8.07
N THR A 516 0.01 8.05 -8.11
CA THR A 516 -0.96 7.78 -7.03
C THR A 516 -1.36 6.32 -6.89
N ASP A 517 -1.10 5.51 -7.92
CA ASP A 517 -1.46 4.10 -7.99
C ASP A 517 -0.34 3.17 -7.48
N VAL A 518 0.87 3.70 -7.26
CA VAL A 518 1.97 2.96 -6.64
C VAL A 518 1.63 2.71 -5.17
N VAL A 519 1.77 1.46 -4.73
CA VAL A 519 1.52 1.04 -3.34
C VAL A 519 2.65 0.13 -2.88
N PHE A 520 2.65 -0.27 -1.60
CA PHE A 520 3.67 -1.20 -1.08
C PHE A 520 3.78 -2.48 -1.91
N HIS A 521 2.65 -3.04 -2.39
CA HIS A 521 2.67 -4.21 -3.27
C HIS A 521 3.45 -4.01 -4.58
N THR A 522 3.60 -2.79 -5.09
CA THR A 522 4.36 -2.48 -6.30
C THR A 522 5.83 -2.95 -6.21
N LEU A 523 6.41 -3.00 -5.00
CA LEU A 523 7.75 -3.56 -4.78
C LEU A 523 7.83 -5.06 -5.13
N SER A 524 6.71 -5.81 -5.01
CA SER A 524 6.64 -7.19 -5.48
C SER A 524 6.78 -7.30 -7.00
N HIS A 525 6.26 -6.33 -7.77
CA HIS A 525 6.42 -6.30 -9.23
C HIS A 525 7.88 -6.09 -9.62
N ARG A 526 8.56 -5.17 -8.92
CA ARG A 526 10.01 -4.95 -9.09
C ARG A 526 10.80 -6.21 -8.79
N ARG A 527 10.53 -6.88 -7.65
CA ARG A 527 11.23 -8.12 -7.28
C ARG A 527 11.00 -9.23 -8.30
N ALA A 528 9.79 -9.35 -8.85
CA ALA A 528 9.50 -10.33 -9.90
C ALA A 528 10.37 -10.06 -11.14
N ALA A 529 10.43 -8.81 -11.59
CA ALA A 529 11.26 -8.42 -12.74
C ALA A 529 12.74 -8.75 -12.53
N VAL A 530 13.28 -8.53 -11.33
CA VAL A 530 14.67 -8.90 -10.98
C VAL A 530 14.89 -10.41 -11.08
N LEU A 531 14.06 -11.21 -10.39
CA LEU A 531 14.23 -12.66 -10.36
C LEU A 531 14.11 -13.31 -11.75
N VAL A 532 13.22 -12.77 -12.58
CA VAL A 532 13.01 -13.19 -13.97
C VAL A 532 14.26 -12.93 -14.79
N ALA A 533 14.83 -11.73 -14.68
CA ALA A 533 16.05 -11.37 -15.37
C ALA A 533 17.26 -12.19 -14.90
N GLU A 534 17.31 -12.58 -13.62
CA GLU A 534 18.39 -13.39 -13.04
C GLU A 534 18.28 -14.88 -13.40
N ARG A 535 17.09 -15.47 -13.30
CA ARG A 535 16.92 -16.94 -13.37
C ARG A 535 16.58 -17.47 -14.74
N LEU A 536 15.79 -16.73 -15.55
CA LEU A 536 15.36 -17.25 -16.85
C LEU A 536 16.48 -17.44 -17.87
N PRO A 537 17.58 -16.65 -17.88
CA PRO A 537 18.73 -16.95 -18.73
C PRO A 537 19.35 -18.33 -18.45
N HIS A 538 19.14 -18.91 -17.26
CA HIS A 538 19.67 -20.19 -16.81
C HIS A 538 18.60 -21.30 -16.77
N ALA A 539 17.41 -21.07 -17.34
CA ALA A 539 16.30 -22.03 -17.29
C ALA A 539 16.63 -23.40 -17.91
N GLY A 540 17.61 -23.46 -18.81
CA GLY A 540 18.07 -24.71 -19.44
C GLY A 540 19.12 -25.48 -18.64
N ASP A 541 19.65 -24.90 -17.56
CA ASP A 541 20.75 -25.46 -16.77
C ASP A 541 20.26 -26.24 -15.53
N ILE A 542 18.96 -26.16 -15.21
CA ILE A 542 18.36 -26.72 -13.99
C ILE A 542 17.11 -27.56 -14.30
N ASP A 543 16.88 -28.62 -13.52
CA ASP A 543 15.72 -29.52 -13.66
C ASP A 543 14.40 -28.90 -13.15
N ILE A 544 14.47 -27.76 -12.47
CA ILE A 544 13.31 -27.06 -11.88
C ILE A 544 12.94 -25.88 -12.77
N ASN A 545 11.64 -25.74 -13.10
CA ASN A 545 11.15 -24.59 -13.83
C ASN A 545 11.35 -23.30 -13.00
N PRO A 546 12.12 -22.31 -13.48
CA PRO A 546 12.38 -21.08 -12.72
C PRO A 546 11.11 -20.32 -12.31
N LEU A 547 10.04 -20.42 -13.11
CA LEU A 547 8.76 -19.77 -12.78
C LEU A 547 8.07 -20.43 -11.58
N ASP A 548 8.26 -21.74 -11.37
CA ASP A 548 7.76 -22.44 -10.17
C ASP A 548 8.55 -22.00 -8.92
N GLU A 549 9.86 -21.79 -9.05
CA GLU A 549 10.68 -21.26 -7.94
C GLU A 549 10.31 -19.82 -7.57
N ILE A 550 10.11 -18.96 -8.58
CA ILE A 550 9.67 -17.57 -8.36
C ILE A 550 8.28 -17.56 -7.71
N ALA A 551 7.36 -18.41 -8.17
CA ALA A 551 6.04 -18.53 -7.56
C ALA A 551 6.13 -18.96 -6.09
N ALA A 552 7.00 -19.92 -5.77
CA ALA A 552 7.25 -20.37 -4.40
C ALA A 552 7.82 -19.24 -3.52
N GLU A 553 8.79 -18.46 -4.01
CA GLU A 553 9.34 -17.29 -3.29
C GLU A 553 8.27 -16.22 -3.03
N PHE A 554 7.28 -16.10 -3.92
CA PHE A 554 6.14 -15.21 -3.78
C PHE A 554 5.02 -15.82 -2.91
N GLY A 555 5.18 -17.04 -2.42
CA GLY A 555 4.17 -17.77 -1.65
C GLY A 555 2.91 -18.10 -2.47
N HIS A 556 3.03 -18.13 -3.80
CA HIS A 556 1.96 -18.48 -4.73
C HIS A 556 1.88 -19.99 -4.92
N HIS A 557 0.66 -20.49 -5.11
CA HIS A 557 0.43 -21.91 -5.37
C HIS A 557 0.80 -22.31 -6.82
N SER A 558 0.77 -21.37 -7.75
CA SER A 558 0.99 -21.61 -9.18
C SER A 558 1.71 -20.42 -9.82
N PRO A 559 2.57 -20.64 -10.83
CA PRO A 559 3.16 -19.58 -11.65
C PRO A 559 2.14 -18.76 -12.43
N GLN A 560 0.91 -19.25 -12.61
CA GLN A 560 -0.11 -18.52 -13.36
C GLN A 560 -0.40 -17.14 -12.76
N THR A 561 -0.26 -16.96 -11.45
CA THR A 561 -0.45 -15.66 -10.80
C THR A 561 0.71 -14.69 -11.06
N LEU A 562 1.85 -15.16 -11.58
CA LEU A 562 2.98 -14.29 -11.95
C LEU A 562 2.67 -13.41 -13.17
N THR A 563 1.65 -13.73 -13.97
CA THR A 563 1.20 -12.88 -15.09
C THR A 563 0.84 -11.46 -14.63
N HIS A 564 0.44 -11.29 -13.37
CA HIS A 564 0.15 -10.00 -12.76
C HIS A 564 1.40 -9.21 -12.34
N TYR A 565 2.60 -9.79 -12.39
CA TYR A 565 3.85 -9.19 -11.92
C TYR A 565 4.88 -9.00 -13.03
N LEU A 566 4.80 -9.80 -14.09
CA LEU A 566 5.75 -9.82 -15.20
C LEU A 566 5.46 -8.69 -16.21
N HIS A 567 5.95 -7.49 -15.93
CA HIS A 567 5.72 -6.31 -16.78
C HIS A 567 6.89 -5.90 -17.67
N GLU A 568 8.11 -6.38 -17.38
CA GLU A 568 9.35 -6.17 -18.14
C GLU A 568 9.73 -7.45 -18.91
N PHE A 569 8.82 -7.98 -19.74
CA PHE A 569 9.00 -9.26 -20.43
C PHE A 569 9.71 -9.14 -21.79
N GLU A 570 9.76 -7.94 -22.39
CA GLU A 570 10.29 -7.72 -23.74
C GLU A 570 11.76 -8.12 -23.89
N GLY A 571 12.56 -7.98 -22.83
CA GLY A 571 13.95 -8.44 -22.80
C GLY A 571 14.06 -9.96 -22.91
N TRP A 572 13.28 -10.69 -22.11
CA TRP A 572 13.23 -12.16 -22.14
C TRP A 572 12.70 -12.67 -23.47
N LEU A 573 11.57 -12.12 -23.94
CA LEU A 573 11.00 -12.48 -25.24
C LEU A 573 12.01 -12.27 -26.37
N ARG A 574 12.73 -11.14 -26.38
CA ARG A 574 13.74 -10.86 -27.40
C ARG A 574 14.90 -11.87 -27.37
N ALA A 575 15.39 -12.22 -26.19
CA ALA A 575 16.49 -13.18 -26.03
C ALA A 575 16.11 -14.57 -26.57
N GLU A 576 14.91 -15.06 -26.22
CA GLU A 576 14.40 -16.36 -26.71
C GLU A 576 14.16 -16.35 -28.22
N LEU A 577 13.59 -15.26 -28.75
CA LEU A 577 13.40 -15.10 -30.18
C LEU A 577 14.74 -15.07 -30.93
N ASP A 578 15.73 -14.32 -30.45
CA ASP A 578 17.05 -14.26 -31.09
C ASP A 578 17.75 -15.63 -31.10
N SER A 579 17.67 -16.36 -29.98
CA SER A 579 18.18 -17.73 -29.87
C SER A 579 17.47 -18.69 -30.83
N ALA A 580 16.13 -18.63 -30.90
CA ALA A 580 15.33 -19.40 -31.83
C ALA A 580 15.69 -19.10 -33.29
N ILE A 581 15.70 -17.81 -33.67
CA ILE A 581 16.02 -17.33 -35.01
C ILE A 581 17.41 -17.78 -35.45
N GLN A 582 18.41 -17.62 -34.58
CA GLN A 582 19.78 -18.05 -34.86
C GLN A 582 19.87 -19.56 -35.13
N ARG A 583 19.08 -20.37 -34.43
CA ARG A 583 19.03 -21.83 -34.62
C ARG A 583 18.26 -22.25 -35.86
N THR A 584 17.17 -21.56 -36.20
CA THR A 584 16.26 -21.99 -37.27
C THR A 584 16.55 -21.36 -38.63
N TRP A 585 17.12 -20.16 -38.69
CA TRP A 585 17.23 -19.36 -39.93
C TRP A 585 18.68 -19.05 -40.29
N PRO A 586 19.35 -19.91 -41.07
CA PRO A 586 20.72 -19.66 -41.50
C PRO A 586 20.79 -18.50 -42.50
N LEU A 587 21.70 -17.57 -42.24
CA LEU A 587 21.99 -16.43 -43.11
C LEU A 587 23.22 -16.69 -43.98
N THR A 588 23.17 -16.20 -45.22
CA THR A 588 24.37 -16.02 -46.04
C THR A 588 25.06 -14.71 -45.67
N SER A 589 26.35 -14.56 -46.00
CA SER A 589 27.08 -13.31 -45.75
C SER A 589 26.47 -12.10 -46.45
N THR A 590 25.77 -12.30 -47.57
CA THR A 590 25.11 -11.25 -48.35
C THR A 590 23.86 -10.75 -47.64
N VAL A 591 23.02 -11.67 -47.15
CA VAL A 591 21.82 -11.31 -46.37
C VAL A 591 22.22 -10.65 -45.05
N ALA A 592 23.24 -11.19 -44.37
CA ALA A 592 23.75 -10.59 -43.15
C ALA A 592 24.27 -9.17 -43.39
N ALA A 593 24.98 -8.94 -44.49
CA ALA A 593 25.46 -7.61 -44.88
C ALA A 593 24.32 -6.62 -45.17
N LEU A 594 23.27 -7.08 -45.84
CA LEU A 594 22.09 -6.25 -46.14
C LEU A 594 21.39 -5.81 -44.85
N LEU A 595 21.18 -6.73 -43.91
CA LEU A 595 20.47 -6.48 -42.66
C LEU A 595 21.30 -5.72 -41.62
N SER A 596 22.62 -5.95 -41.56
CA SER A 596 23.49 -5.21 -40.62
C SER A 596 24.02 -3.90 -41.17
N GLY A 597 23.99 -3.71 -42.50
CA GLY A 597 24.66 -2.59 -43.16
C GLY A 597 26.18 -2.70 -43.20
N GLU A 598 26.78 -3.80 -42.71
CA GLU A 598 28.23 -4.05 -42.80
C GLU A 598 28.60 -4.78 -44.11
N PRO A 599 29.77 -4.51 -44.72
CA PRO A 599 30.20 -5.24 -45.91
C PRO A 599 30.36 -6.76 -45.67
N ALA A 600 29.85 -7.58 -46.59
CA ALA A 600 29.90 -9.06 -46.47
C ALA A 600 31.32 -9.61 -46.27
N ALA A 601 32.34 -9.01 -46.90
CA ALA A 601 33.74 -9.40 -46.72
C ALA A 601 34.21 -9.21 -45.27
N ARG A 602 33.80 -8.10 -44.62
CA ARG A 602 34.13 -7.80 -43.22
C ARG A 602 33.48 -8.80 -42.27
N LEU A 603 32.24 -9.20 -42.54
CA LEU A 603 31.53 -10.21 -41.74
C LEU A 603 32.18 -11.59 -41.85
N ARG A 604 32.59 -12.02 -43.05
CA ARG A 604 33.32 -13.28 -43.25
C ARG A 604 34.67 -13.27 -42.51
N GLN A 605 35.42 -12.17 -42.63
CA GLN A 605 36.70 -12.02 -41.94
C GLN A 605 36.54 -12.00 -40.41
N ARG A 606 35.52 -11.30 -39.89
CA ARG A 606 35.21 -11.29 -38.46
C ARG A 606 34.85 -12.69 -37.97
N SER A 607 34.04 -13.43 -38.72
CA SER A 607 33.68 -14.81 -38.36
C SER A 607 34.92 -15.70 -38.27
N HIS A 608 35.80 -15.68 -39.28
CA HIS A 608 37.04 -16.44 -39.28
C HIS A 608 37.98 -16.10 -38.10
N ARG A 609 37.94 -14.85 -37.60
CA ARG A 609 38.80 -14.39 -36.49
C ARG A 609 38.19 -14.55 -35.10
N SER A 610 36.87 -14.74 -35.01
CA SER A 610 36.14 -14.63 -33.75
C SER A 610 36.14 -15.88 -32.88
N GLY A 611 36.47 -17.06 -33.42
CA GLY A 611 36.29 -18.35 -32.74
C GLY A 611 34.82 -18.77 -32.52
N HIS A 612 33.86 -17.94 -32.91
CA HIS A 612 32.42 -18.20 -32.79
C HIS A 612 31.84 -18.75 -34.09
N GLY A 613 30.69 -19.43 -33.99
CA GLY A 613 29.96 -19.93 -35.16
C GLY A 613 29.55 -18.81 -36.12
N VAL A 614 29.59 -19.07 -37.43
CA VAL A 614 29.32 -18.06 -38.48
C VAL A 614 27.98 -17.35 -38.27
N GLN A 615 26.92 -18.10 -37.95
CA GLN A 615 25.58 -17.54 -37.71
C GLN A 615 25.52 -16.63 -36.49
N GLN A 616 26.23 -16.99 -35.41
CA GLN A 616 26.31 -16.16 -34.21
C GLN A 616 26.93 -14.80 -34.54
N VAL A 617 27.99 -14.78 -35.35
CA VAL A 617 28.68 -13.55 -35.75
C VAL A 617 27.79 -12.66 -36.62
N TYR A 618 27.03 -13.26 -37.54
CA TYR A 618 26.10 -12.53 -38.41
C TYR A 618 24.95 -11.91 -37.62
N TRP A 619 24.26 -12.70 -36.80
CA TRP A 619 23.16 -12.19 -35.96
C TRP A 619 23.63 -11.18 -34.92
N THR A 620 24.82 -11.39 -34.32
CA THR A 620 25.43 -10.39 -33.42
C THR A 620 25.70 -9.08 -34.15
N SER A 621 26.13 -9.11 -35.41
CA SER A 621 26.33 -7.88 -36.20
C SER A 621 25.01 -7.17 -36.50
N ILE A 622 23.96 -7.91 -36.89
CA ILE A 622 22.62 -7.36 -37.14
C ILE A 622 22.07 -6.70 -35.87
N ASN A 623 22.20 -7.37 -34.72
CA ASN A 623 21.64 -6.89 -33.45
C ASN A 623 22.54 -5.91 -32.70
N ARG A 624 23.73 -5.57 -33.22
CA ARG A 624 24.71 -4.75 -32.49
C ARG A 624 24.24 -3.32 -32.27
N LEU A 625 23.49 -2.70 -33.20
CA LEU A 625 23.01 -1.32 -33.06
C LEU A 625 21.88 -1.00 -34.07
N PRO A 626 20.60 -0.96 -33.69
CA PRO A 626 19.61 -0.27 -34.50
C PRO A 626 19.35 1.13 -33.94
N GLN A 627 20.32 2.04 -34.06
CA GLN A 627 20.05 3.49 -34.01
C GLN A 627 19.83 4.09 -35.41
N ALA A 628 19.93 3.29 -36.46
CA ALA A 628 19.66 3.75 -37.82
C ALA A 628 18.14 3.91 -38.00
N GLY A 629 17.60 5.07 -37.64
CA GLY A 629 16.23 5.49 -37.87
C GLY A 629 15.87 6.75 -37.07
N PRO A 630 14.78 7.46 -37.43
CA PRO A 630 14.40 8.73 -36.81
C PRO A 630 13.62 8.53 -35.49
N TRP A 631 14.12 7.67 -34.60
CA TRP A 631 13.42 7.29 -33.38
C TRP A 631 13.57 8.37 -32.29
N GLY A 632 12.48 8.72 -31.60
CA GLY A 632 12.54 9.55 -30.39
C GLY A 632 13.19 8.79 -29.22
N THR A 633 13.86 9.49 -28.32
CA THR A 633 14.35 8.94 -27.05
C THR A 633 13.38 9.27 -25.92
N LEU A 634 13.02 8.28 -25.08
CA LEU A 634 12.14 8.55 -23.94
C LEU A 634 12.71 9.58 -22.97
N SER A 635 14.04 9.70 -22.87
CA SER A 635 14.70 10.69 -22.01
C SER A 635 14.48 12.14 -22.45
N ALA A 636 14.03 12.36 -23.70
CA ALA A 636 13.65 13.68 -24.20
C ALA A 636 12.19 14.04 -23.89
N GLU A 637 11.41 13.08 -23.38
CA GLU A 637 10.01 13.25 -22.98
C GLU A 637 9.94 13.46 -21.46
N GLY A 638 9.10 14.40 -20.99
CA GLY A 638 8.84 14.62 -19.56
C GLY A 638 9.29 16.00 -19.03
N GLU A 639 8.49 16.56 -18.12
CA GLU A 639 8.81 17.79 -17.41
C GLU A 639 9.70 17.48 -16.19
N LYS A 640 10.79 18.23 -16.01
CA LYS A 640 11.74 17.99 -14.92
C LYS A 640 11.28 18.66 -13.63
N ILE A 641 10.70 17.90 -12.71
CA ILE A 641 10.31 18.41 -11.39
C ILE A 641 10.95 17.56 -10.30
N VAL A 642 11.68 18.22 -9.41
CA VAL A 642 12.26 17.55 -8.25
C VAL A 642 11.13 17.26 -7.25
N PRO A 643 10.88 15.99 -6.90
CA PRO A 643 9.88 15.64 -5.91
C PRO A 643 10.28 16.18 -4.54
N SER A 644 9.31 16.69 -3.80
CA SER A 644 9.51 17.12 -2.41
C SER A 644 9.07 16.00 -1.45
N PRO A 645 9.75 15.84 -0.30
CA PRO A 645 9.32 14.88 0.71
C PRO A 645 7.89 15.19 1.20
N PRO A 646 7.11 14.17 1.60
CA PRO A 646 5.84 14.38 2.27
C PRO A 646 5.99 15.31 3.49
N ARG A 647 5.07 16.27 3.65
CA ARG A 647 5.12 17.26 4.75
C ARG A 647 5.13 16.62 6.14
N TRP A 648 4.47 15.49 6.30
CA TRP A 648 4.40 14.79 7.58
C TRP A 648 5.76 14.25 8.05
N LEU A 649 6.75 14.06 7.15
CA LEU A 649 8.10 13.64 7.54
C LEU A 649 8.83 14.68 8.38
N SER A 650 8.49 15.97 8.20
CA SER A 650 9.04 17.09 8.96
C SER A 650 8.04 17.66 9.97
N ALA A 651 6.81 17.13 10.00
CA ALA A 651 5.80 17.59 10.96
C ALA A 651 6.15 17.05 12.36
N PRO A 652 6.12 17.90 13.41
CA PRO A 652 6.32 17.44 14.77
C PRO A 652 5.24 16.41 15.14
N MET A 653 5.65 15.34 15.83
CA MET A 653 4.71 14.33 16.29
C MET A 653 3.70 14.97 17.27
N ARG A 654 2.41 14.89 16.97
CA ARG A 654 1.37 15.30 17.92
C ARG A 654 1.33 14.33 19.09
N LEU A 655 1.45 14.85 20.30
CA LEU A 655 1.45 14.05 21.51
C LEU A 655 0.01 13.65 21.87
N THR A 656 -0.23 12.35 21.99
CA THR A 656 -1.48 11.83 22.54
C THR A 656 -1.32 11.58 24.03
N PRO A 657 -2.42 11.55 24.82
CA PRO A 657 -2.34 11.14 26.23
C PRO A 657 -1.68 9.77 26.41
N ALA A 658 -1.88 8.83 25.48
CA ALA A 658 -1.24 7.51 25.52
C ALA A 658 0.28 7.60 25.33
N HIS A 659 0.76 8.43 24.39
CA HIS A 659 2.20 8.67 24.22
C HIS A 659 2.83 9.24 25.48
N VAL A 660 2.20 10.27 26.06
CA VAL A 660 2.70 10.89 27.30
C VAL A 660 2.72 9.90 28.46
N ALA A 661 1.65 9.12 28.65
CA ALA A 661 1.59 8.14 29.72
C ALA A 661 2.71 7.08 29.60
N ASN A 662 3.03 6.65 28.38
CA ASN A 662 4.12 5.72 28.12
C ASN A 662 5.50 6.33 28.38
N VAL A 663 5.71 7.60 28.03
CA VAL A 663 6.95 8.34 28.36
C VAL A 663 7.10 8.45 29.88
N LEU A 664 6.04 8.80 30.60
CA LEU A 664 6.07 8.89 32.06
C LEU A 664 6.41 7.53 32.69
N ASP A 665 5.79 6.44 32.24
CA ASP A 665 6.14 5.09 32.69
C ASP A 665 7.63 4.77 32.56
N ASP A 666 8.23 5.10 31.42
CA ASP A 666 9.65 4.85 31.18
C ASP A 666 10.56 5.69 32.08
N LEU A 667 10.22 6.98 32.27
CA LEU A 667 10.97 7.86 33.17
C LEU A 667 10.89 7.40 34.63
N LEU A 668 9.71 6.95 35.06
CA LEU A 668 9.48 6.45 36.42
C LEU A 668 10.09 5.06 36.65
N ALA A 669 10.19 4.24 35.60
CA ALA A 669 10.95 2.99 35.62
C ALA A 669 12.48 3.20 35.69
N GLY A 670 12.95 4.46 35.66
CA GLY A 670 14.36 4.81 35.81
C GLY A 670 15.17 4.80 34.52
N ARG A 671 14.51 4.71 33.35
CA ARG A 671 15.20 4.79 32.05
C ARG A 671 15.78 6.19 31.82
N GLN A 672 16.93 6.26 31.15
CA GLN A 672 17.58 7.53 30.84
C GLN A 672 16.85 8.26 29.70
N PRO A 673 16.88 9.61 29.65
CA PRO A 673 16.17 10.39 28.63
C PRO A 673 16.42 9.92 27.19
N ASP A 674 17.66 9.59 26.83
CA ASP A 674 18.01 9.08 25.49
C ASP A 674 17.33 7.75 25.16
N GLN A 675 17.20 6.86 26.15
CA GLN A 675 16.49 5.58 25.99
C GLN A 675 14.98 5.82 25.83
N VAL A 676 14.41 6.77 26.58
CA VAL A 676 12.99 7.13 26.47
C VAL A 676 12.69 7.80 25.14
N ALA A 677 13.56 8.70 24.68
CA ALA A 677 13.51 9.31 23.35
C ALA A 677 13.51 8.23 22.25
N SER A 678 14.45 7.29 22.31
CA SER A 678 14.53 6.16 21.36
C SER A 678 13.28 5.25 21.37
N ARG A 679 12.69 5.00 22.54
CA ARG A 679 11.47 4.17 22.68
C ARG A 679 10.21 4.89 22.20
N SER A 680 10.11 6.19 22.47
CA SER A 680 8.92 6.99 22.16
C SER A 680 8.90 7.57 20.74
N GLY A 681 10.06 7.70 20.08
CA GLY A 681 10.20 8.39 18.80
C GLY A 681 10.31 9.91 18.91
N LEU A 682 10.44 10.43 20.14
CA LEU A 682 10.61 11.86 20.45
C LEU A 682 12.07 12.25 20.55
N GLN A 683 12.35 13.55 20.40
CA GLN A 683 13.64 14.14 20.75
C GLN A 683 13.79 14.26 22.27
N VAL A 684 15.03 14.29 22.75
CA VAL A 684 15.36 14.31 24.19
C VAL A 684 14.78 15.57 24.86
N GLU A 685 14.78 16.71 24.17
CA GLU A 685 14.20 17.98 24.64
C GLU A 685 12.71 17.85 24.92
N ALA A 686 11.98 17.08 24.10
CA ALA A 686 10.56 16.81 24.31
C ALA A 686 10.33 15.92 25.55
N ILE A 687 11.26 15.01 25.87
CA ILE A 687 11.20 14.20 27.09
C ILE A 687 11.31 15.09 28.34
N PHE A 688 12.24 16.04 28.33
CA PHE A 688 12.35 17.02 29.40
C PHE A 688 11.12 17.91 29.50
N ALA A 689 10.60 18.42 28.38
CA ALA A 689 9.37 19.22 28.37
C ALA A 689 8.16 18.47 28.96
N ILE A 690 8.04 17.16 28.70
CA ILE A 690 7.01 16.29 29.30
C ILE A 690 7.21 16.19 30.82
N ALA A 691 8.45 15.99 31.30
CA ALA A 691 8.73 15.91 32.73
C ALA A 691 8.43 17.23 33.46
N GLU A 692 8.80 18.36 32.85
CA GLU A 692 8.50 19.70 33.38
C GLU A 692 6.99 19.97 33.45
N ALA A 693 6.25 19.66 32.37
CA ALA A 693 4.80 19.80 32.34
C ALA A 693 4.14 18.90 33.39
N ALA A 694 4.63 17.66 33.56
CA ALA A 694 4.14 16.76 34.59
C ALA A 694 4.28 17.37 35.98
N MET A 695 5.47 17.90 36.31
CA MET A 695 5.69 18.55 37.61
C MET A 695 4.85 19.80 37.78
N ARG A 696 4.68 20.64 36.74
CA ARG A 696 3.76 21.79 36.78
C ARG A 696 2.35 21.38 37.14
N PHE A 697 1.78 20.40 36.44
CA PHE A 697 0.42 19.92 36.72
C PHE A 697 0.29 19.28 38.10
N LEU A 698 1.27 18.48 38.52
CA LEU A 698 1.29 17.86 39.84
C LEU A 698 1.33 18.90 40.97
N HIS A 699 2.04 20.03 40.78
CA HIS A 699 2.01 21.16 41.71
C HIS A 699 0.67 21.88 41.70
N VAL A 700 0.11 22.16 40.51
CA VAL A 700 -1.19 22.85 40.36
C VAL A 700 -2.32 22.11 41.07
N ILE A 701 -2.38 20.78 40.95
CA ILE A 701 -3.42 19.98 41.62
C ILE A 701 -3.05 19.64 43.07
N GLY A 702 -1.88 20.05 43.58
CA GLY A 702 -1.43 19.74 44.94
C GLY A 702 -1.09 18.26 45.18
N ALA A 703 -0.80 17.50 44.12
CA ALA A 703 -0.33 16.12 44.21
C ALA A 703 1.17 16.01 44.51
N ALA A 704 1.95 17.06 44.22
CA ALA A 704 3.35 17.19 44.60
C ALA A 704 3.54 18.45 45.47
N ARG A 705 4.50 18.40 46.40
CA ARG A 705 4.93 19.58 47.17
C ARG A 705 6.08 20.24 46.44
N GLN A 706 5.94 21.53 46.16
CA GLN A 706 7.01 22.30 45.53
C GLN A 706 8.16 22.47 46.53
N MET A 707 9.34 21.94 46.19
CA MET A 707 10.53 22.01 47.06
C MET A 707 11.31 23.32 46.93
N SER A 708 11.17 24.01 45.79
CA SER A 708 11.85 25.26 45.44
C SER A 708 10.85 26.37 45.10
N ARG A 709 11.26 27.65 45.21
CA ARG A 709 10.45 28.79 44.73
C ARG A 709 10.37 28.88 43.21
N MET A 710 11.32 28.28 42.49
CA MET A 710 11.32 28.22 41.02
C MET A 710 10.70 26.92 40.53
N PRO A 711 9.99 26.91 39.37
CA PRO A 711 9.54 25.69 38.74
C PRO A 711 10.74 24.85 38.28
N PRO A 712 10.71 23.51 38.45
CA PRO A 712 11.82 22.67 38.05
C PRO A 712 11.92 22.59 36.52
N THR A 713 13.14 22.66 36.00
CA THR A 713 13.45 22.60 34.56
C THR A 713 14.56 21.58 34.26
N GLY A 714 14.57 21.03 33.04
CA GLY A 714 15.56 20.06 32.58
C GLY A 714 15.74 18.88 33.54
N ASP A 715 16.99 18.57 33.90
CA ASP A 715 17.34 17.46 34.79
C ASP A 715 16.69 17.58 36.18
N ASN A 716 16.51 18.80 36.70
CA ASN A 716 15.87 18.99 38.01
C ASN A 716 14.42 18.52 37.99
N ALA A 717 13.68 18.75 36.89
CA ALA A 717 12.32 18.26 36.74
C ALA A 717 12.27 16.73 36.74
N LEU A 718 13.24 16.07 36.11
CA LEU A 718 13.32 14.61 36.11
C LEU A 718 13.63 14.03 37.50
N VAL A 719 14.56 14.66 38.24
CA VAL A 719 14.90 14.26 39.61
C VAL A 719 13.69 14.42 40.53
N GLU A 720 12.99 15.55 40.46
CA GLU A 720 11.79 15.78 41.25
C GLU A 720 10.65 14.83 40.88
N LEU A 721 10.43 14.56 39.59
CA LEU A 721 9.40 13.63 39.12
C LEU A 721 9.65 12.20 39.65
N ARG A 722 10.90 11.74 39.60
CA ARG A 722 11.29 10.43 40.16
C ARG A 722 11.16 10.41 41.68
N ALA A 723 11.53 11.48 42.38
CA ALA A 723 11.33 11.58 43.83
C ALA A 723 9.84 11.55 44.19
N TRP A 724 9.00 12.28 43.46
CA TRP A 724 7.55 12.28 43.61
C TRP A 724 6.98 10.88 43.43
N SER A 725 7.40 10.13 42.40
CA SER A 725 6.86 8.78 42.13
C SER A 725 7.08 7.78 43.27
N ARG A 726 8.10 8.01 44.12
CA ARG A 726 8.41 7.18 45.29
C ARG A 726 7.70 7.67 46.56
N SER A 727 7.03 8.82 46.51
CA SER A 727 6.34 9.41 47.65
C SER A 727 5.01 8.72 47.94
N LYS A 728 4.57 8.76 49.21
CA LYS A 728 3.24 8.27 49.60
C LYS A 728 2.17 9.17 48.96
N GLY A 729 1.39 8.61 48.03
CA GLY A 729 0.32 9.33 47.32
C GLY A 729 0.61 9.61 45.85
N ALA A 730 1.76 9.17 45.32
CA ALA A 730 2.04 9.21 43.90
C ALA A 730 1.01 8.41 43.08
N PHE A 731 0.84 8.78 41.82
CA PHE A 731 -0.06 8.04 40.92
C PHE A 731 0.61 6.74 40.49
N ASP A 732 -0.07 5.63 40.75
CA ASP A 732 0.28 4.34 40.18
C ASP A 732 -0.16 4.33 38.70
N LEU A 733 0.75 4.74 37.81
CA LEU A 733 0.49 4.85 36.38
C LEU A 733 0.14 3.51 35.72
N VAL A 734 0.59 2.38 36.29
CA VAL A 734 0.31 1.04 35.76
C VAL A 734 -1.19 0.72 35.85
N ARG A 735 -1.88 1.26 36.85
CA ARG A 735 -3.33 1.08 37.01
C ARG A 735 -4.17 1.70 35.90
N ARG A 736 -3.60 2.51 35.01
CA ARG A 736 -4.31 3.03 33.83
C ARG A 736 -4.78 1.93 32.88
N HIS A 737 -4.13 0.76 32.94
CA HIS A 737 -4.45 -0.43 32.12
C HIS A 737 -5.56 -1.30 32.71
N GLN A 738 -6.14 -0.92 33.85
CA GLN A 738 -7.28 -1.65 34.42
C GLN A 738 -8.48 -1.56 33.46
N ALA A 739 -9.19 -2.68 33.29
CA ALA A 739 -10.31 -2.80 32.35
C ALA A 739 -11.38 -1.70 32.52
N LYS A 740 -11.66 -1.27 33.76
CA LYS A 740 -12.63 -0.21 34.06
C LYS A 740 -12.28 1.17 33.48
N PHE A 741 -11.04 1.41 33.07
CA PHE A 741 -10.59 2.66 32.46
C PHE A 741 -10.46 2.60 30.93
N SER A 742 -10.72 1.44 30.31
CA SER A 742 -10.57 1.23 28.86
C SER A 742 -11.49 2.14 28.02
N ASP A 743 -12.71 2.38 28.49
CA ASP A 743 -13.66 3.29 27.84
C ASP A 743 -13.25 4.77 27.98
N ILE A 744 -12.74 5.14 29.16
CA ILE A 744 -12.27 6.51 29.41
C ILE A 744 -11.12 6.88 28.50
N ALA A 745 -10.14 5.99 28.34
CA ALA A 745 -8.96 6.23 27.53
C ALA A 745 -9.32 6.68 26.09
N ARG A 746 -10.49 6.24 25.59
CA ARG A 746 -11.03 6.61 24.27
C ARG A 746 -11.74 7.96 24.24
N ARG A 747 -12.31 8.39 25.37
CA ARG A 747 -13.10 9.64 25.49
C ARG A 747 -12.46 10.68 26.40
N LEU A 748 -11.12 10.67 26.50
CA LEU A 748 -10.37 11.67 27.25
C LEU A 748 -10.65 13.09 26.74
N PRO A 749 -10.66 14.11 27.60
CA PRO A 749 -10.81 15.49 27.17
C PRO A 749 -9.74 15.89 26.13
N THR A 750 -10.06 16.82 25.24
CA THR A 750 -9.14 17.27 24.17
C THR A 750 -8.10 18.26 24.66
N ARG A 751 -8.46 19.10 25.64
CA ARG A 751 -7.65 20.22 26.12
C ARG A 751 -7.89 20.45 27.60
N THR A 752 -6.92 21.08 28.26
CA THR A 752 -7.04 21.58 29.64
C THR A 752 -8.13 22.64 29.81
N THR A 753 -8.58 23.25 28.71
CA THR A 753 -9.69 24.24 28.72
C THR A 753 -11.07 23.61 28.80
N THR A 754 -11.19 22.31 28.56
CA THR A 754 -12.48 21.61 28.64
C THR A 754 -13.02 21.63 30.07
N ILE A 755 -14.35 21.74 30.22
CA ILE A 755 -14.98 21.77 31.54
C ILE A 755 -14.68 20.50 32.33
N THR A 756 -14.62 19.35 31.66
CA THR A 756 -14.30 18.05 32.27
C THR A 756 -12.90 18.01 32.87
N TRP A 757 -11.88 18.47 32.14
CA TRP A 757 -10.50 18.45 32.66
C TRP A 757 -10.36 19.40 33.85
N ARG A 758 -10.93 20.60 33.75
CA ARG A 758 -10.96 21.56 34.87
C ARG A 758 -11.70 21.01 36.08
N ALA A 759 -12.86 20.40 35.85
CA ALA A 759 -13.67 19.78 36.89
C ALA A 759 -12.88 18.70 37.63
N TRP A 760 -12.12 17.87 36.92
CA TRP A 760 -11.23 16.89 37.54
C TRP A 760 -10.11 17.55 38.34
N ALA A 761 -9.40 18.54 37.76
CA ALA A 761 -8.26 19.19 38.41
C ALA A 761 -8.67 19.89 39.72
N GLU A 762 -9.82 20.59 39.72
CA GLU A 762 -10.38 21.28 40.90
C GLU A 762 -10.99 20.30 41.93
N SER A 763 -11.47 19.14 41.48
CA SER A 763 -12.04 18.12 42.35
C SER A 763 -10.99 17.15 42.89
N TYR A 764 -9.74 17.22 42.42
CA TYR A 764 -8.69 16.33 42.90
C TYR A 764 -8.33 16.66 44.35
N SER A 765 -8.36 15.65 45.23
CA SER A 765 -7.94 15.79 46.61
C SER A 765 -7.21 14.52 47.07
N ARG A 766 -5.87 14.57 47.09
CA ARG A 766 -4.98 13.50 47.60
C ARG A 766 -5.35 12.07 47.14
N GLY A 767 -5.62 11.90 45.84
CA GLY A 767 -5.96 10.61 45.22
C GLY A 767 -7.46 10.27 45.22
N TYR A 768 -8.30 11.19 45.71
CA TYR A 768 -9.76 11.12 45.63
C TYR A 768 -10.31 12.17 44.66
N ILE A 769 -11.57 12.00 44.26
CA ILE A 769 -12.35 13.02 43.55
C ILE A 769 -13.41 13.57 44.51
N ALA A 770 -13.13 14.73 45.09
CA ALA A 770 -14.06 15.47 45.93
C ALA A 770 -15.15 16.09 45.03
N LEU A 771 -16.36 15.54 45.08
CA LEU A 771 -17.46 16.06 44.26
C LEU A 771 -17.97 17.37 44.87
N THR A 772 -17.51 18.49 44.31
CA THR A 772 -18.05 19.81 44.65
C THR A 772 -19.29 20.10 43.81
N GLU A 773 -20.27 20.83 44.36
CA GLU A 773 -21.52 21.15 43.66
C GLU A 773 -21.31 21.83 42.31
N ARG A 774 -20.25 22.64 42.20
CA ARG A 774 -19.88 23.40 41.00
C ARG A 774 -19.46 22.53 39.82
N PHE A 775 -18.78 21.41 40.08
CA PHE A 775 -18.10 20.61 39.05
C PHE A 775 -18.60 19.16 38.95
N ALA A 776 -19.48 18.74 39.87
CA ALA A 776 -20.06 17.39 39.88
C ALA A 776 -20.78 17.04 38.56
N ASP A 777 -21.62 17.95 38.03
CA ASP A 777 -22.37 17.67 36.79
C ASP A 777 -21.45 17.35 35.61
N ALA A 778 -20.39 18.15 35.43
CA ALA A 778 -19.46 17.99 34.32
C ALA A 778 -18.73 16.63 34.38
N LEU A 779 -18.36 16.17 35.57
CA LEU A 779 -17.73 14.87 35.76
C LEU A 779 -18.73 13.72 35.56
N LEU A 780 -19.92 13.82 36.14
CA LEU A 780 -20.94 12.76 36.04
C LEU A 780 -21.43 12.58 34.60
N VAL A 781 -21.73 13.68 33.89
CA VAL A 781 -22.11 13.65 32.46
C VAL A 781 -21.01 12.99 31.65
N TRP A 782 -19.75 13.38 31.85
CA TRP A 782 -18.64 12.77 31.13
C TRP A 782 -18.46 11.28 31.43
N LEU A 783 -18.63 10.85 32.69
CA LEU A 783 -18.58 9.43 33.04
C LEU A 783 -19.72 8.64 32.38
N SER A 784 -20.93 9.20 32.36
CA SER A 784 -22.07 8.63 31.63
C SER A 784 -21.80 8.54 30.14
N ASP A 785 -21.26 9.59 29.54
CA ASP A 785 -20.84 9.60 28.14
C ASP A 785 -19.73 8.59 27.88
N CYS A 786 -18.87 8.28 28.85
CA CYS A 786 -17.89 7.21 28.74
C CYS A 786 -18.52 5.80 28.83
N GLY A 787 -19.83 5.67 29.05
CA GLY A 787 -20.49 4.38 29.24
C GLY A 787 -20.25 3.76 30.61
N VAL A 788 -19.81 4.54 31.59
CA VAL A 788 -19.57 4.05 32.94
C VAL A 788 -20.90 3.68 33.58
N SER A 789 -21.04 2.40 33.98
CA SER A 789 -22.24 1.93 34.64
C SER A 789 -22.47 2.66 35.96
N PRO A 790 -23.67 3.22 36.22
CA PRO A 790 -23.97 3.84 37.49
C PRO A 790 -23.94 2.86 38.67
N LEU A 791 -24.07 1.55 38.40
CA LEU A 791 -23.96 0.50 39.42
C LEU A 791 -22.52 0.39 39.97
N CYS A 792 -21.52 0.88 39.24
CA CYS A 792 -20.13 0.88 39.67
C CYS A 792 -19.74 2.17 40.41
N LEU A 793 -20.67 3.11 40.57
CA LEU A 793 -20.46 4.42 41.18
C LEU A 793 -21.21 4.54 42.52
N ALA A 794 -20.56 5.13 43.51
CA ALA A 794 -21.17 5.43 44.80
C ALA A 794 -20.59 6.73 45.38
N LEU A 795 -21.25 7.26 46.40
CA LEU A 795 -20.76 8.36 47.21
C LEU A 795 -20.18 7.81 48.51
N SER A 796 -19.06 8.37 48.95
CA SER A 796 -18.58 8.22 50.31
C SER A 796 -18.71 9.55 51.03
N ALA A 797 -19.34 9.57 52.20
CA ALA A 797 -19.53 10.76 53.04
C ALA A 797 -18.94 10.55 54.43
N GLU A 798 -18.44 11.61 55.07
CA GLU A 798 -17.85 11.54 56.43
C GLU A 798 -18.94 11.41 57.48
N ASN A 799 -20.00 12.22 57.36
CA ASN A 799 -21.14 12.24 58.26
C ASN A 799 -22.43 12.41 57.43
N ALA A 800 -23.21 11.34 57.26
CA ALA A 800 -24.39 11.40 56.38
C ALA A 800 -25.49 12.34 56.91
N ILE A 801 -25.47 12.66 58.21
CA ILE A 801 -26.44 13.55 58.86
C ILE A 801 -26.07 15.02 58.60
N GLU A 802 -24.80 15.40 58.83
CA GLU A 802 -24.34 16.78 58.62
C GLU A 802 -24.22 17.14 57.13
N ASP A 803 -23.85 16.19 56.28
CA ASP A 803 -23.75 16.38 54.83
C ASP A 803 -25.07 16.11 54.07
N ALA A 804 -26.18 15.86 54.77
CA ALA A 804 -27.45 15.42 54.18
C ALA A 804 -27.93 16.31 53.01
N HIS A 805 -27.78 17.63 53.13
CA HIS A 805 -28.16 18.57 52.06
C HIS A 805 -27.30 18.41 50.80
N ARG A 806 -25.98 18.30 50.96
CA ARG A 806 -25.04 18.10 49.84
C ARG A 806 -25.24 16.74 49.18
N ILE A 807 -25.45 15.70 49.98
CA ILE A 807 -25.77 14.35 49.51
C ILE A 807 -27.07 14.37 48.70
N ALA A 808 -28.11 15.07 49.17
CA ALA A 808 -29.37 15.19 48.43
C ALA A 808 -29.20 15.89 47.08
N LEU A 809 -28.39 16.96 47.01
CA LEU A 809 -28.05 17.64 45.76
C LEU A 809 -27.28 16.73 44.80
N LEU A 810 -26.26 16.01 45.27
CA LEU A 810 -25.51 15.04 44.46
C LEU A 810 -26.40 13.89 43.99
N ASN A 811 -27.30 13.39 44.83
CA ASN A 811 -28.28 12.38 44.45
C ASN A 811 -29.22 12.86 43.34
N ALA A 812 -29.66 14.12 43.37
CA ALA A 812 -30.46 14.71 42.30
C ALA A 812 -29.67 14.80 41.00
N LYS A 813 -28.39 15.18 41.05
CA LYS A 813 -27.51 15.23 39.87
C LYS A 813 -27.29 13.85 39.26
N PHE A 814 -27.02 12.84 40.08
CA PHE A 814 -26.92 11.44 39.61
C PHE A 814 -28.23 10.96 38.98
N LEU A 815 -29.38 11.27 39.58
CA LEU A 815 -30.69 10.91 39.03
C LEU A 815 -30.91 11.55 37.65
N THR A 816 -30.52 12.81 37.48
CA THR A 816 -30.61 13.52 36.19
C THR A 816 -29.70 12.91 35.12
N VAL A 817 -28.49 12.51 35.47
CA VAL A 817 -27.50 12.02 34.51
C VAL A 817 -27.68 10.53 34.19
N PHE A 818 -27.84 9.69 35.22
CA PHE A 818 -27.86 8.24 35.10
C PHE A 818 -29.24 7.60 35.27
N GLY A 819 -30.27 8.39 35.61
CA GLY A 819 -31.62 7.87 35.89
C GLY A 819 -31.74 7.10 37.21
N VAL A 820 -30.67 7.02 38.01
CA VAL A 820 -30.63 6.28 39.29
C VAL A 820 -29.91 7.08 40.38
N ARG A 821 -30.27 6.83 41.65
CA ARG A 821 -29.55 7.39 42.80
C ARG A 821 -28.32 6.53 43.13
N PRO A 822 -27.17 7.13 43.47
CA PRO A 822 -26.00 6.39 43.87
C PRO A 822 -26.20 5.83 45.28
N ARG A 823 -25.49 4.74 45.58
CA ARG A 823 -25.35 4.27 46.96
C ARG A 823 -24.47 5.27 47.73
N CYS A 824 -24.74 5.46 49.02
CA CYS A 824 -23.93 6.32 49.88
C CYS A 824 -23.39 5.49 51.06
N PHE A 825 -22.09 5.61 51.32
CA PHE A 825 -21.43 4.92 52.44
C PHE A 825 -20.75 5.93 53.35
N GLU A 826 -20.95 5.77 54.66
CA GLU A 826 -20.21 6.54 55.66
C GLU A 826 -18.77 6.05 55.77
N HIS A 827 -17.85 6.96 56.04
CA HIS A 827 -16.44 6.64 56.22
C HIS A 827 -15.84 7.35 57.42
N ILE A 828 -14.84 6.72 58.05
CA ILE A 828 -14.12 7.33 59.16
C ILE A 828 -13.16 8.41 58.63
N PRO A 829 -13.22 9.66 59.15
CA PRO A 829 -12.34 10.74 58.74
C PRO A 829 -10.87 10.37 58.90
N ARG A 830 -10.07 10.69 57.88
CA ARG A 830 -8.62 10.46 57.86
C ARG A 830 -7.93 11.65 57.23
N GLN A 831 -6.71 11.95 57.68
CA GLN A 831 -5.95 13.10 57.20
C GLN A 831 -5.81 13.07 55.67
N GLY A 832 -6.47 14.03 55.00
CA GLY A 832 -6.42 14.18 53.56
C GLY A 832 -7.51 13.46 52.75
N ARG A 833 -8.43 12.75 53.40
CA ARG A 833 -9.65 12.27 52.76
C ARG A 833 -10.70 13.40 52.77
N PRO A 834 -11.32 13.74 51.64
CA PRO A 834 -12.34 14.79 51.59
C PRO A 834 -13.67 14.37 52.26
N PRO A 835 -14.50 15.31 52.73
CA PRO A 835 -15.77 15.01 53.41
C PRO A 835 -16.75 14.20 52.55
N ILE A 836 -16.84 14.50 51.25
CA ILE A 836 -17.62 13.73 50.28
C ILE A 836 -16.77 13.47 49.04
N TYR A 837 -16.73 12.23 48.57
CA TYR A 837 -16.03 11.86 47.33
C TYR A 837 -16.69 10.73 46.55
N LEU A 838 -16.33 10.65 45.27
CA LEU A 838 -16.75 9.60 44.37
C LEU A 838 -16.00 8.29 44.64
N LEU A 839 -16.76 7.20 44.81
CA LEU A 839 -16.27 5.84 44.74
C LEU A 839 -16.54 5.28 43.34
N TRP A 840 -15.51 4.70 42.73
CA TRP A 840 -15.64 4.02 41.44
C TRP A 840 -14.99 2.64 41.47
N SER A 841 -15.84 1.62 41.61
CA SER A 841 -15.45 0.22 41.64
C SER A 841 -15.25 -0.39 40.25
N SER A 842 -14.40 -1.41 40.15
CA SER A 842 -14.29 -2.26 38.95
C SER A 842 -15.50 -3.18 38.75
N GLU A 843 -16.28 -3.39 39.81
CA GLU A 843 -17.44 -4.28 39.83
C GLU A 843 -18.68 -3.53 40.34
N PRO A 844 -19.91 -3.99 40.01
CA PRO A 844 -21.14 -3.43 40.55
C PRO A 844 -21.12 -3.40 42.09
N ILE A 845 -21.46 -2.25 42.66
CA ILE A 845 -21.44 -2.01 44.09
C ILE A 845 -22.74 -2.53 44.71
N GLY A 846 -22.62 -3.46 45.66
CA GLY A 846 -23.72 -4.01 46.46
C GLY A 846 -24.03 -3.20 47.72
N ASP A 847 -24.68 -3.82 48.71
CA ASP A 847 -25.10 -3.17 49.96
C ASP A 847 -23.95 -2.88 50.94
N SER A 848 -22.79 -3.48 50.71
CA SER A 848 -21.59 -3.26 51.52
C SER A 848 -20.60 -2.33 50.80
N PRO A 849 -19.77 -1.57 51.54
CA PRO A 849 -18.74 -0.73 50.95
C PRO A 849 -17.78 -1.54 50.08
N PRO A 850 -17.46 -1.10 48.85
CA PRO A 850 -16.55 -1.81 47.95
C PRO A 850 -15.12 -1.81 48.48
N ALA A 851 -14.37 -2.88 48.18
CA ALA A 851 -13.00 -3.04 48.65
C ALA A 851 -12.09 -1.89 48.14
N PRO A 852 -11.18 -1.33 48.97
CA PRO A 852 -10.32 -0.21 48.56
C PRO A 852 -9.48 -0.46 47.29
N ALA A 853 -9.09 -1.71 47.04
CA ALA A 853 -8.35 -2.08 45.83
C ALA A 853 -9.18 -1.89 44.55
N SER A 854 -10.49 -2.21 44.62
CA SER A 854 -11.43 -2.08 43.50
C SER A 854 -11.78 -0.62 43.19
N THR A 855 -11.71 0.27 44.19
CA THR A 855 -12.12 1.68 44.07
C THR A 855 -11.01 2.67 43.77
N SER A 856 -9.78 2.19 43.60
CA SER A 856 -8.64 3.05 43.28
C SER A 856 -8.86 3.87 42.01
N LEU A 857 -8.57 5.17 42.08
CA LEU A 857 -8.67 6.14 40.99
C LEU A 857 -7.31 6.48 40.35
N ALA A 858 -6.23 5.82 40.76
CA ALA A 858 -4.88 6.13 40.29
C ALA A 858 -4.75 6.06 38.76
N GLY A 859 -5.39 5.09 38.11
CA GLY A 859 -5.41 4.99 36.65
C GLY A 859 -6.15 6.14 35.95
N LEU A 860 -7.24 6.64 36.55
CA LEU A 860 -7.93 7.84 36.06
C LEU A 860 -7.04 9.08 36.20
N HIS A 861 -6.38 9.26 37.35
CA HIS A 861 -5.48 10.39 37.56
C HIS A 861 -4.29 10.35 36.59
N ALA A 862 -3.75 9.16 36.30
CA ALA A 862 -2.71 8.97 35.30
C ALA A 862 -3.16 9.45 33.90
N TRP A 863 -4.35 9.05 33.46
CA TRP A 863 -4.91 9.47 32.17
C TRP A 863 -5.16 10.98 32.10
N MET A 864 -5.68 11.58 33.16
CA MET A 864 -5.99 13.01 33.20
C MET A 864 -4.74 13.89 33.27
N LEU A 865 -3.71 13.45 34.01
CA LEU A 865 -2.39 14.06 34.01
C LEU A 865 -1.77 14.02 32.61
N ALA A 866 -1.76 12.84 31.97
CA ALA A 866 -1.23 12.67 30.63
C ALA A 866 -1.98 13.53 29.59
N THR A 867 -3.29 13.71 29.77
CA THR A 867 -4.12 14.59 28.93
C THR A 867 -3.73 16.06 29.09
N GLY A 868 -3.47 16.51 30.32
CA GLY A 868 -3.03 17.87 30.59
C GLY A 868 -1.69 18.17 29.92
N ILE A 869 -0.72 17.28 30.11
CA ILE A 869 0.62 17.40 29.52
C ILE A 869 0.56 17.35 27.99
N ALA A 870 -0.17 16.40 27.41
CA ALA A 870 -0.31 16.30 25.95
C ALA A 870 -0.90 17.58 25.35
N SER A 871 -1.90 18.18 26.02
CA SER A 871 -2.50 19.45 25.59
C SER A 871 -1.53 20.63 25.66
N GLU A 872 -0.64 20.67 26.65
CA GLU A 872 0.32 21.77 26.82
C GLU A 872 1.48 21.63 25.83
N CYS A 873 2.06 20.44 25.70
CA CYS A 873 3.20 20.19 24.83
C CYS A 873 2.83 20.15 23.33
N THR A 874 1.55 19.98 22.97
CA THR A 874 1.07 20.02 21.57
C THR A 874 0.57 21.40 21.15
N ALA A 875 0.29 22.30 22.10
CA ALA A 875 0.03 23.68 21.74
C ALA A 875 1.30 24.23 21.09
N GLU A 876 1.24 24.63 19.82
CA GLU A 876 2.32 25.37 19.17
C GLU A 876 2.84 26.38 20.19
N THR A 877 4.13 26.26 20.48
CA THR A 877 4.87 27.16 21.34
C THR A 877 4.40 28.59 21.05
N LEU A 878 3.54 29.13 21.92
CA LEU A 878 3.48 30.56 22.16
C LEU A 878 4.82 30.88 22.82
N ILE A 879 5.89 30.85 22.03
CA ILE A 879 7.14 31.50 22.39
C ILE A 879 6.73 32.96 22.55
N PRO A 880 6.87 33.54 23.75
CA PRO A 880 6.87 34.98 23.87
C PRO A 880 8.09 35.44 23.09
N LYS A 881 7.88 36.12 21.96
CA LYS A 881 8.91 37.04 21.49
C LYS A 881 8.95 38.16 22.51
N ASN A 882 10.14 38.36 23.08
CA ASN A 882 10.56 39.44 23.97
C ASN A 882 9.68 40.69 23.96
#